data_AF-A0A136MXL8-F1
#
_entry.id   AF-A0A136MXL8-F1
#
_cell.length_a   1.000
_cell.length_b   1.000
_cell.length_c   1.000
_cell.angle_alpha   90.00
_cell.angle_beta   90.00
_cell.angle_gamma   90.00
#
_symmetry.space_group_name_H-M   'P 1'
#
loop_
_entity.id
_entity.type
_entity.pdbx_description
1 polymer ?
#
loop_
_entity_poly.entity_id
_entity_poly.type
_entity_poly.pdbx_seq_one_letter_code
_entity_poly.pdbx_strand_id
1 'polypeptide(L)'
;MGLAAAPSLRIFDKLSAIMITIRHFFLIGMLLCVPLAGCHGDATADIHEFLSSTEGWIANFNGDAIEGHTGGQNGTGLSASNGDLAFTLKSSRDTAVSTGFSSRNLSRWNTVFIELTASHAVTVQVFHQSGPSYNFNQGSAVAVPAGQPTRVVASLEISNTDKSAIQAFGIRVYNSGQNTDVRVHRAGVIGAPLPSRFSLPHPFGTEYWILRSGSLAGNSLPLEAPPPGNGLERQASSLGDGDGVLVVNLPAGTTSVISTDISREDFSLEGITQLAFHLASNRRLLVRPFIETTENLQRSWGDTQAIPEDNSLKEVIFTMPDEPQSSRVRAIGIQLSNQANSTAKVQIDSLQEKEDLPPLQIENIQPSGETIERYERFEVSFGVNRFFEGASPFNPDIIDISAEIQTPSGKTAHVPGFYTQDFTITNPSFENYTPVGSPYWKVRFAPSETGLHTWRLHARDQSGDVWSATASFTVTPSERKGFIRLHTSHPYLLEYEQGGTFFPIGHNIAFGDGNPPNLNGTAYYTPLLQSLQAAGGNWTRIWMTDFERSAIEWSASHWSGFYGGVGVYSLKAACRIEKIIEIAESLGITVQLVINDHGQFSSWVNARWNENPYNSTNGGMVPSGNPEQFFTSASAIEMHQRRLRYIVARYGAYTNLSAWELFNEVQFTGRNGMNWFNSQSMRSAIASWHQVMASWIKTLDPFQHLVTTSSDESGFQGIWELPDIDLTQIHDYSAPASERDIHLNARIRSLQTSFGKPAYAAEFGIGAAGAEECNFNPGAFSGTTAERDHMLQGTHLHNSLWATAMTNSMAAIWWWGCYLEPDASRNRNAPNFPLHGIHYPPIKTFFEGEAIEDPEFLPLSLSVPSTIIAFGAASSQAARLWVRDKLNTFGSGAGPGNLSPERTLSGVEVTLPSLLDDQYEIDFFDPWTGNFQGSQSASASAGQGLRIALPGFQRDLAIRVRRQNVSVTDWRLY
;
A
#
# COMPACT_ATOMS: atom_id res chain seq x y z
N MET A 1 -48.99 -3.91 -27.43
CA MET A 1 -50.10 -4.55 -28.17
C MET A 1 -49.99 -6.03 -27.83
N GLY A 2 -50.87 -6.69 -27.06
CA GLY A 2 -52.34 -6.80 -27.14
C GLY A 2 -52.66 -8.21 -27.67
N LEU A 3 -53.67 -8.99 -27.27
CA LEU A 3 -54.84 -8.90 -26.36
C LEU A 3 -55.03 -10.34 -25.76
N ALA A 4 -55.87 -10.71 -24.78
CA ALA A 4 -56.95 -10.10 -23.97
C ALA A 4 -56.87 -10.72 -22.53
N ALA A 5 -57.85 -10.83 -21.62
CA ALA A 5 -59.28 -10.41 -21.52
C ALA A 5 -59.65 -10.12 -20.04
N ALA A 6 -60.79 -9.43 -19.82
CA ALA A 6 -61.37 -9.08 -18.50
C ALA A 6 -62.45 -10.14 -18.05
N PRO A 7 -63.35 -9.96 -17.04
CA PRO A 7 -63.57 -8.81 -16.12
C PRO A 7 -64.01 -9.07 -14.64
N SER A 8 -63.91 -8.02 -13.81
CA SER A 8 -64.85 -7.51 -12.77
C SER A 8 -65.44 -8.33 -11.58
N LEU A 9 -65.19 -7.80 -10.36
CA LEU A 9 -66.09 -7.58 -9.19
C LEU A 9 -67.00 -8.69 -8.58
N ARG A 10 -66.83 -8.99 -7.28
CA ARG A 10 -67.67 -8.48 -6.14
C ARG A 10 -67.31 -9.07 -4.74
N ILE A 11 -66.86 -8.18 -3.83
CA ILE A 11 -67.39 -7.89 -2.47
C ILE A 11 -67.81 -9.04 -1.52
N PHE A 12 -67.13 -9.20 -0.36
CA PHE A 12 -67.70 -8.93 0.99
C PHE A 12 -66.67 -8.97 2.14
N ASP A 13 -66.83 -8.08 3.13
CA ASP A 13 -65.98 -7.94 4.33
C ASP A 13 -66.19 -8.98 5.45
N LYS A 14 -65.14 -9.19 6.27
CA LYS A 14 -65.07 -9.65 7.69
C LYS A 14 -63.59 -10.03 7.97
N LEU A 15 -62.91 -9.70 9.07
CA LEU A 15 -63.21 -9.01 10.34
C LEU A 15 -61.91 -8.33 10.84
N SER A 16 -61.94 -7.03 11.16
CA SER A 16 -60.86 -6.36 11.89
C SER A 16 -61.42 -5.34 12.90
N ALA A 17 -62.09 -5.86 13.94
CA ALA A 17 -62.62 -5.05 15.03
C ALA A 17 -62.62 -5.85 16.35
N ILE A 18 -61.54 -5.72 17.13
CA ILE A 18 -61.55 -5.95 18.59
C ILE A 18 -60.88 -4.74 19.25
N MET A 19 -61.45 -4.32 20.38
CA MET A 19 -61.20 -3.03 21.03
C MET A 19 -60.02 -3.01 22.03
N ILE A 20 -59.70 -1.78 22.42
CA ILE A 20 -58.78 -1.30 23.46
C ILE A 20 -59.19 -1.75 24.89
N THR A 21 -58.30 -1.46 25.88
CA THR A 21 -58.43 -1.51 27.37
C THR A 21 -58.12 -2.88 28.01
N ILE A 22 -57.36 -3.05 29.13
CA ILE A 22 -57.03 -2.20 30.30
C ILE A 22 -55.53 -2.28 30.71
N ARG A 23 -55.08 -1.35 31.58
CA ARG A 23 -53.71 -1.08 32.09
C ARG A 23 -53.48 -1.51 33.57
N HIS A 24 -52.22 -1.86 33.90
CA HIS A 24 -51.48 -1.66 35.19
C HIS A 24 -51.86 -2.40 36.51
N PHE A 25 -50.83 -2.96 37.19
CA PHE A 25 -50.27 -2.59 38.53
C PHE A 25 -49.17 -3.64 38.87
N PHE A 26 -47.93 -3.33 39.31
CA PHE A 26 -47.38 -2.70 40.54
C PHE A 26 -45.92 -2.22 40.23
N LEU A 27 -45.22 -1.31 40.93
CA LEU A 27 -45.58 -0.23 41.86
C LEU A 27 -44.36 0.74 42.04
N ILE A 28 -44.55 2.01 41.67
CA ILE A 28 -44.19 3.30 42.33
C ILE A 28 -42.90 3.41 43.21
N GLY A 29 -42.10 4.46 42.94
CA GLY A 29 -41.02 4.97 43.80
C GLY A 29 -40.48 6.36 43.40
N MET A 30 -41.32 7.39 43.57
CA MET A 30 -41.12 8.86 43.46
C MET A 30 -39.68 9.46 43.49
N LEU A 31 -39.27 10.36 42.58
CA LEU A 31 -39.61 11.81 42.38
C LEU A 31 -38.80 12.81 43.26
N LEU A 32 -37.90 13.62 42.65
CA LEU A 32 -37.84 15.12 42.69
C LEU A 32 -36.43 15.79 42.56
N CYS A 33 -36.37 16.76 41.62
CA CYS A 33 -35.78 18.11 41.69
C CYS A 33 -34.27 18.43 41.89
N VAL A 34 -33.78 19.18 40.86
CA VAL A 34 -32.95 20.43 40.90
C VAL A 34 -31.42 20.32 41.09
N PRO A 35 -30.61 20.95 40.19
CA PRO A 35 -29.16 21.07 40.33
C PRO A 35 -28.71 22.39 40.98
N LEU A 36 -27.63 22.36 41.77
CA LEU A 36 -26.86 23.55 42.18
C LEU A 36 -25.36 23.21 42.34
N ALA A 37 -24.52 24.25 42.25
CA ALA A 37 -23.06 24.16 42.16
C ALA A 37 -22.34 24.56 43.46
N GLY A 38 -21.04 24.26 43.56
CA GLY A 38 -20.09 25.10 44.30
C GLY A 38 -19.20 24.46 45.39
N CYS A 39 -17.93 24.25 45.04
CA CYS A 39 -16.71 24.60 45.81
C CYS A 39 -16.39 24.04 47.23
N HIS A 40 -15.16 23.51 47.32
CA HIS A 40 -14.20 23.47 48.47
C HIS A 40 -14.47 22.61 49.72
N GLY A 41 -13.43 21.90 50.18
CA GLY A 41 -13.35 21.31 51.53
C GLY A 41 -12.29 20.19 51.68
N ASP A 42 -11.19 20.48 52.38
CA ASP A 42 -9.98 19.67 52.56
C ASP A 42 -10.08 18.27 53.21
N ALA A 43 -9.28 17.35 52.66
CA ALA A 43 -8.20 16.54 53.28
C ALA A 43 -8.36 15.65 54.56
N THR A 44 -7.48 14.62 54.58
CA THR A 44 -7.00 13.77 55.70
C THR A 44 -7.88 12.64 56.24
N ALA A 45 -7.49 11.38 55.97
CA ALA A 45 -6.81 10.48 56.94
C ALA A 45 -7.10 8.97 56.71
N ASP A 46 -6.01 8.19 56.69
CA ASP A 46 -5.83 6.80 57.15
C ASP A 46 -6.78 5.65 56.78
N ILE A 47 -6.18 4.57 56.24
CA ILE A 47 -6.40 3.18 56.71
C ILE A 47 -5.07 2.39 56.60
N HIS A 48 -4.91 1.44 57.53
CA HIS A 48 -3.68 0.71 57.87
C HIS A 48 -3.73 -0.77 57.42
N GLU A 49 -2.66 -1.53 57.69
CA GLU A 49 -2.51 -3.02 57.63
C GLU A 49 -2.55 -3.69 56.23
N PHE A 50 -1.55 -4.39 55.69
CA PHE A 50 -0.28 -5.02 56.16
C PHE A 50 -0.34 -6.49 56.64
N LEU A 51 0.03 -7.42 55.72
CA LEU A 51 0.65 -8.76 55.93
C LEU A 51 -0.12 -9.83 56.75
N SER A 52 0.15 -11.14 56.69
CA SER A 52 1.03 -12.04 55.89
C SER A 52 0.28 -13.40 55.70
N SER A 53 0.72 -14.40 54.92
CA SER A 53 1.78 -15.40 55.22
C SER A 53 1.67 -16.58 54.22
N THR A 54 2.66 -17.38 53.82
CA THR A 54 4.14 -17.42 53.95
C THR A 54 4.67 -18.57 53.07
N GLU A 55 5.78 -18.34 52.35
CA GLU A 55 7.06 -19.13 52.31
C GLU A 55 7.09 -20.66 51.99
N GLY A 56 8.20 -21.25 51.51
CA GLY A 56 9.57 -20.74 51.29
C GLY A 56 10.37 -21.56 50.24
N TRP A 57 11.47 -21.05 49.65
CA TRP A 57 12.88 -20.96 50.14
C TRP A 57 13.77 -22.20 49.85
N ILE A 58 15.00 -21.91 49.38
CA ILE A 58 16.25 -22.75 49.28
C ILE A 58 16.37 -23.72 48.07
N ALA A 59 17.52 -23.88 47.35
CA ALA A 59 18.74 -23.06 47.13
C ALA A 59 19.66 -23.63 45.99
N ASN A 60 20.63 -22.82 45.51
CA ASN A 60 21.97 -23.09 44.91
C ASN A 60 22.29 -24.37 44.09
N PHE A 61 23.01 -24.20 42.96
CA PHE A 61 24.44 -24.57 42.68
C PHE A 61 24.72 -24.25 41.18
N ASN A 62 25.73 -23.44 40.80
CA ASN A 62 27.15 -23.76 40.59
C ASN A 62 27.43 -24.96 39.67
N GLY A 63 28.22 -24.77 38.59
CA GLY A 63 28.88 -25.87 37.87
C GLY A 63 29.10 -25.67 36.37
N ASP A 64 30.37 -25.57 35.97
CA ASP A 64 30.86 -25.62 34.58
C ASP A 64 30.51 -26.92 33.84
N ALA A 65 30.44 -26.85 32.49
CA ALA A 65 31.22 -27.74 31.60
C ALA A 65 31.03 -27.39 30.11
N ILE A 66 32.10 -26.94 29.45
CA ILE A 66 32.31 -27.12 28.01
C ILE A 66 33.65 -27.86 27.83
N GLU A 67 33.62 -29.10 27.35
CA GLU A 67 34.76 -29.79 26.74
C GLU A 67 34.22 -30.72 25.62
N GLY A 68 34.90 -30.99 24.51
CA GLY A 68 36.23 -30.53 24.06
C GLY A 68 36.27 -30.30 22.53
N HIS A 69 37.22 -29.51 22.02
CA HIS A 69 38.50 -29.97 21.43
C HIS A 69 38.34 -30.71 20.07
N THR A 70 38.99 -30.36 18.96
CA THR A 70 40.26 -29.63 18.67
C THR A 70 40.13 -28.89 17.32
N GLY A 71 40.98 -27.95 16.87
CA GLY A 71 42.19 -27.27 17.35
C GLY A 71 42.77 -26.38 16.21
N GLY A 72 43.67 -25.41 16.46
CA GLY A 72 44.18 -24.57 15.33
C GLY A 72 44.86 -23.22 15.62
N GLN A 73 45.79 -23.19 16.58
CA GLN A 73 46.88 -22.21 16.80
C GLN A 73 47.07 -20.87 16.00
N ASN A 74 47.45 -19.85 16.80
CA ASN A 74 48.47 -18.78 16.59
C ASN A 74 48.09 -17.37 16.08
N GLY A 75 48.56 -16.35 16.84
CA GLY A 75 48.69 -14.94 16.40
C GLY A 75 47.98 -13.88 17.27
N THR A 76 48.21 -13.78 18.58
CA THR A 76 49.03 -12.71 19.24
C THR A 76 48.76 -11.27 18.76
N GLY A 77 48.40 -10.28 19.59
CA GLY A 77 48.19 -10.21 21.06
C GLY A 77 47.32 -8.98 21.43
N LEU A 78 46.68 -8.94 22.61
CA LEU A 78 47.16 -8.27 23.84
C LEU A 78 47.43 -6.75 23.69
N SER A 79 46.94 -5.85 24.56
CA SER A 79 46.13 -5.98 25.79
C SER A 79 45.41 -4.64 26.08
N ALA A 80 44.20 -4.63 26.66
CA ALA A 80 43.89 -4.22 28.05
C ALA A 80 44.43 -2.82 28.49
N SER A 81 43.71 -2.01 29.28
CA SER A 81 42.75 -2.37 30.34
C SER A 81 41.89 -1.17 30.79
N ASN A 82 40.80 -1.48 31.52
CA ASN A 82 40.10 -0.71 32.57
C ASN A 82 39.73 0.78 32.30
N GLY A 83 38.49 1.25 32.46
CA GLY A 83 37.29 0.64 33.03
C GLY A 83 36.81 1.42 34.26
N ASP A 84 35.59 1.97 34.18
CA ASP A 84 34.69 2.13 35.33
C ASP A 84 33.24 2.33 34.87
N LEU A 85 32.30 1.73 35.60
CA LEU A 85 30.85 1.84 35.46
C LEU A 85 30.29 2.60 36.66
N ALA A 86 29.40 3.58 36.47
CA ALA A 86 28.28 3.83 37.40
C ALA A 86 27.28 4.91 36.93
N PHE A 87 26.07 4.45 36.61
CA PHE A 87 24.74 5.00 36.90
C PHE A 87 24.35 6.49 36.68
N THR A 88 23.34 6.61 35.82
CA THR A 88 22.39 7.70 35.58
C THR A 88 21.70 8.27 36.84
N LEU A 89 21.49 9.60 36.90
CA LEU A 89 20.19 10.18 37.27
C LEU A 89 20.04 11.69 36.92
N LYS A 90 18.90 11.99 36.27
CA LYS A 90 18.18 13.27 36.13
C LYS A 90 18.81 14.54 36.74
N SER A 91 19.07 15.56 35.90
CA SER A 91 18.09 16.61 35.57
C SER A 91 18.73 17.86 34.96
N SER A 92 17.90 18.71 34.36
CA SER A 92 18.21 20.09 33.92
C SER A 92 19.27 20.21 32.81
N ARG A 93 19.53 21.45 32.44
CA ARG A 93 20.35 21.86 31.29
C ARG A 93 21.82 21.72 31.68
N ASP A 94 22.69 21.43 30.72
CA ASP A 94 23.66 22.41 30.22
C ASP A 94 24.66 21.76 29.24
N THR A 95 25.25 22.58 28.36
CA THR A 95 26.02 22.16 27.19
C THR A 95 27.49 21.92 27.49
N ALA A 96 27.96 20.68 27.28
CA ALA A 96 29.38 20.33 27.19
C ALA A 96 29.74 19.87 25.77
N VAL A 97 30.01 20.82 24.86
CA VAL A 97 30.46 20.51 23.50
C VAL A 97 31.99 20.46 23.47
N SER A 98 32.57 19.26 23.42
CA SER A 98 34.00 19.09 23.16
C SER A 98 34.26 18.73 21.69
N THR A 99 34.69 19.70 20.88
CA THR A 99 35.14 19.46 19.50
C THR A 99 36.65 19.40 19.42
N GLY A 100 37.22 18.19 19.45
CA GLY A 100 38.64 17.96 19.23
C GLY A 100 38.96 17.84 17.74
N PHE A 101 39.78 18.75 17.21
CA PHE A 101 40.37 18.63 15.88
C PHE A 101 41.89 18.42 15.98
N SER A 102 42.42 17.44 15.24
CA SER A 102 43.86 17.28 14.99
C SER A 102 44.19 17.79 13.58
N SER A 103 45.31 18.51 13.44
CA SER A 103 45.65 19.20 12.20
C SER A 103 46.88 18.62 11.52
N ARG A 104 46.75 18.30 10.23
CA ARG A 104 47.81 18.50 9.24
C ARG A 104 47.20 19.07 7.96
N ASN A 105 47.71 20.22 7.54
CA ASN A 105 47.34 20.98 6.34
C ASN A 105 45.91 21.54 6.31
N LEU A 106 45.67 22.62 7.07
CA LEU A 106 44.55 23.54 6.88
C LEU A 106 45.06 24.98 6.81
N SER A 107 44.82 25.64 5.68
CA SER A 107 45.09 27.07 5.48
C SER A 107 43.77 27.84 5.34
N ARG A 108 43.02 27.98 6.44
CA ARG A 108 41.93 28.97 6.59
C ARG A 108 41.48 29.12 8.05
N TRP A 109 40.78 30.23 8.27
CA TRP A 109 40.25 30.74 9.53
C TRP A 109 39.20 29.81 10.15
N ASN A 110 39.31 29.54 11.45
CA ASN A 110 38.27 28.88 12.23
C ASN A 110 37.61 29.89 13.17
N THR A 111 36.32 30.13 12.99
CA THR A 111 35.47 30.84 13.97
C THR A 111 34.53 29.81 14.57
N VAL A 112 34.53 29.69 15.90
CA VAL A 112 33.57 28.84 16.61
C VAL A 112 32.49 29.76 17.18
N PHE A 113 31.25 29.55 16.73
CA PHE A 113 30.06 30.17 17.30
C PHE A 113 29.49 29.22 18.36
N ILE A 114 29.18 29.77 19.53
CA ILE A 114 28.53 29.03 20.62
C ILE A 114 27.34 29.87 21.06
N GLU A 115 26.12 29.33 20.90
CA GLU A 115 24.91 29.93 21.44
C GLU A 115 24.81 29.66 22.93
N LEU A 116 24.54 30.71 23.72
CA LEU A 116 24.48 30.63 25.18
C LEU A 116 23.26 31.40 25.72
N THR A 117 22.65 30.87 26.78
CA THR A 117 21.72 31.61 27.63
C THR A 117 22.47 32.47 28.65
N ALA A 118 21.87 33.58 29.06
CA ALA A 118 22.61 34.79 29.43
C ALA A 118 23.47 34.77 30.73
N SER A 119 24.44 35.69 30.71
CA SER A 119 25.09 36.36 31.86
C SER A 119 25.99 35.57 32.82
N HIS A 120 27.04 34.90 32.32
CA HIS A 120 28.21 34.50 33.13
C HIS A 120 29.55 34.76 32.40
N ALA A 121 30.65 34.75 33.13
CA ALA A 121 32.00 34.98 32.59
C ALA A 121 32.52 33.76 31.81
N VAL A 122 33.10 33.98 30.63
CA VAL A 122 33.62 32.90 29.77
C VAL A 122 35.11 32.67 30.06
N THR A 123 35.42 31.65 30.85
CA THR A 123 36.79 31.20 31.08
C THR A 123 37.24 30.33 29.92
N VAL A 124 38.28 30.74 29.19
CA VAL A 124 38.94 29.91 28.17
C VAL A 124 40.26 29.42 28.73
N GLN A 125 40.51 28.11 28.75
CA GLN A 125 41.83 27.57 29.10
C GLN A 125 42.61 27.20 27.84
N VAL A 126 43.94 27.34 27.89
CA VAL A 126 44.84 26.98 26.79
C VAL A 126 45.94 26.09 27.37
N PHE A 127 46.07 24.89 26.83
CA PHE A 127 47.03 23.90 27.32
C PHE A 127 48.22 23.77 26.36
N HIS A 128 49.44 23.98 26.90
CA HIS A 128 50.67 23.46 26.31
C HIS A 128 51.14 22.26 27.13
N GLN A 129 51.80 21.28 26.50
CA GLN A 129 52.24 20.04 27.16
C GLN A 129 53.29 20.24 28.28
N SER A 130 53.73 21.47 28.56
CA SER A 130 54.61 21.82 29.68
C SER A 130 54.53 23.30 30.12
N GLY A 131 53.41 23.99 29.85
CA GLY A 131 53.25 25.44 30.11
C GLY A 131 52.14 25.78 31.12
N PRO A 132 52.17 26.96 31.77
CA PRO A 132 51.17 27.38 32.75
C PRO A 132 49.81 27.72 32.11
N SER A 133 48.74 27.53 32.88
CA SER A 133 47.37 27.85 32.50
C SER A 133 47.04 29.34 32.71
N TYR A 134 46.15 29.90 31.88
CA TYR A 134 45.70 31.30 31.95
C TYR A 134 44.17 31.38 31.97
N ASN A 135 43.64 32.38 32.69
CA ASN A 135 42.21 32.72 32.73
C ASN A 135 42.00 34.09 32.06
N PHE A 136 40.87 34.30 31.37
CA PHE A 136 40.63 35.49 30.55
C PHE A 136 39.27 36.15 30.82
N ASN A 137 39.18 37.44 30.48
CA ASN A 137 37.95 38.23 30.47
C ASN A 137 37.72 38.87 29.09
N GLN A 138 36.51 39.36 28.84
CA GLN A 138 36.07 39.94 27.57
C GLN A 138 37.02 41.06 27.09
N GLY A 139 37.45 40.99 25.82
CA GLY A 139 38.34 41.99 25.19
C GLY A 139 39.85 41.76 25.35
N SER A 140 40.29 40.69 26.00
CA SER A 140 41.72 40.33 26.12
C SER A 140 42.30 39.71 24.83
N ALA A 141 43.63 39.81 24.65
CA ALA A 141 44.40 39.25 23.54
C ALA A 141 45.79 38.78 24.02
N VAL A 142 46.35 37.70 23.47
CA VAL A 142 47.64 37.11 23.88
C VAL A 142 48.33 36.48 22.68
N ALA A 143 49.63 36.77 22.49
CA ALA A 143 50.45 36.18 21.44
C ALA A 143 51.19 34.92 21.91
N VAL A 144 51.03 33.82 21.16
CA VAL A 144 51.78 32.56 21.37
C VAL A 144 52.90 32.43 20.31
N PRO A 145 54.18 32.23 20.70
CA PRO A 145 55.30 32.12 19.76
C PRO A 145 55.22 30.92 18.81
N ALA A 146 55.70 31.09 17.57
CA ALA A 146 55.73 30.01 16.57
C ALA A 146 56.67 28.84 16.93
N GLY A 147 56.29 27.65 16.46
CA GLY A 147 57.17 26.46 16.42
C GLY A 147 56.74 25.26 17.27
N GLN A 148 55.70 25.38 18.11
CA GLN A 148 55.18 24.26 18.91
C GLN A 148 53.71 23.90 18.59
N PRO A 149 53.34 22.60 18.66
CA PRO A 149 51.97 22.16 18.45
C PRO A 149 51.07 22.62 19.60
N THR A 150 50.36 23.73 19.39
CA THR A 150 49.43 24.32 20.37
C THR A 150 48.07 23.65 20.26
N ARG A 151 47.54 23.08 21.35
CA ARG A 151 46.16 22.57 21.42
C ARG A 151 45.31 23.51 22.26
N VAL A 152 44.56 24.38 21.58
CA VAL A 152 43.54 25.22 22.25
C VAL A 152 42.34 24.34 22.60
N VAL A 153 41.98 24.28 23.88
CA VAL A 153 40.84 23.50 24.38
C VAL A 153 39.98 24.42 25.24
N ALA A 154 38.99 25.07 24.62
CA ALA A 154 37.98 25.82 25.35
C ALA A 154 37.02 24.82 26.04
N SER A 155 37.09 24.74 27.36
CA SER A 155 36.04 24.15 28.20
C SER A 155 35.07 25.25 28.64
N LEU A 156 33.81 24.87 28.84
CA LEU A 156 32.77 25.74 29.36
C LEU A 156 32.09 25.03 30.52
N GLU A 157 32.20 25.60 31.72
CA GLU A 157 31.38 25.20 32.87
C GLU A 157 30.17 26.13 32.94
N ILE A 158 28.97 25.53 33.01
CA ILE A 158 27.71 26.26 33.19
C ILE A 158 27.04 25.71 34.45
N SER A 159 26.56 26.62 35.29
CA SER A 159 25.72 26.30 36.44
C SER A 159 24.42 27.11 36.37
N ASN A 160 23.34 26.46 35.92
CA ASN A 160 21.91 26.59 36.31
C ASN A 160 21.39 27.98 36.82
N THR A 161 20.19 28.51 36.49
CA THR A 161 18.92 27.82 36.17
C THR A 161 17.85 28.71 35.46
N ASP A 162 18.13 29.71 34.61
CA ASP A 162 17.04 30.55 34.01
C ASP A 162 17.09 30.71 32.46
N LYS A 163 15.93 30.74 31.77
CA LYS A 163 15.75 30.46 30.33
C LYS A 163 14.99 31.58 29.58
N SER A 164 15.29 32.85 29.89
CA SER A 164 14.50 34.00 29.42
C SER A 164 15.24 34.99 28.50
N ALA A 165 16.53 34.79 28.21
CA ALA A 165 17.24 35.53 27.15
C ALA A 165 18.45 34.74 26.58
N ILE A 166 18.60 34.75 25.26
CA ILE A 166 19.73 34.18 24.52
C ILE A 166 20.64 35.33 24.05
N GLN A 167 21.97 35.20 24.21
CA GLN A 167 22.95 36.13 23.64
C GLN A 167 24.14 35.36 23.04
N ALA A 168 24.45 35.61 21.77
CA ALA A 168 25.54 34.95 21.08
C ALA A 168 26.91 35.60 21.37
N PHE A 169 27.92 34.76 21.59
CA PHE A 169 29.32 35.17 21.73
C PHE A 169 30.18 34.46 20.66
N GLY A 170 31.23 35.14 20.20
CA GLY A 170 32.15 34.60 19.20
C GLY A 170 33.59 34.61 19.68
N ILE A 171 34.29 33.48 19.53
CA ILE A 171 35.74 33.37 19.71
C ILE A 171 36.40 33.29 18.34
N ARG A 172 37.41 34.13 18.10
CA ARG A 172 38.25 34.09 16.89
C ARG A 172 39.69 33.79 17.25
N VAL A 173 40.25 32.83 16.53
CA VAL A 173 41.68 32.50 16.55
C VAL A 173 42.31 33.04 15.26
N TYR A 174 43.26 33.95 15.41
CA TYR A 174 44.01 34.59 14.34
C TYR A 174 45.36 33.89 14.24
N ASN A 175 45.68 33.29 13.09
CA ASN A 175 46.98 32.68 12.84
C ASN A 175 47.63 33.35 11.64
N SER A 176 48.70 34.11 11.88
CA SER A 176 49.40 34.92 10.87
C SER A 176 50.79 34.36 10.52
N GLY A 177 50.98 33.04 10.62
CA GLY A 177 52.18 32.33 10.18
C GLY A 177 53.44 32.51 11.06
N GLN A 178 53.44 33.48 11.98
CA GLN A 178 54.53 33.73 12.94
C GLN A 178 54.05 33.81 14.40
N ASN A 179 52.76 34.03 14.66
CA ASN A 179 52.15 34.01 15.99
C ASN A 179 50.67 33.57 15.88
N THR A 180 50.11 33.07 16.99
CA THR A 180 48.67 32.87 17.16
C THR A 180 48.13 33.86 18.20
N ASP A 181 47.03 34.55 17.89
CA ASP A 181 46.30 35.49 18.77
C ASP A 181 44.83 35.06 18.91
N VAL A 182 44.24 35.19 20.10
CA VAL A 182 42.88 34.70 20.41
C VAL A 182 42.06 35.81 21.04
N ARG A 183 40.85 36.06 20.51
CA ARG A 183 39.97 37.16 20.95
C ARG A 183 38.52 36.72 21.09
N VAL A 184 37.81 37.36 22.04
CA VAL A 184 36.39 37.09 22.35
C VAL A 184 35.56 38.35 22.16
N HIS A 185 34.47 38.27 21.41
CA HIS A 185 33.61 39.39 21.04
C HIS A 185 32.13 39.17 21.40
N ARG A 186 31.41 40.27 21.66
CA ARG A 186 29.95 40.31 21.84
C ARG A 186 29.29 40.72 20.53
N ALA A 187 28.24 40.02 20.10
CA ALA A 187 27.45 40.44 18.93
C ALA A 187 26.49 41.58 19.31
N GLY A 188 26.47 42.65 18.52
CA GLY A 188 25.56 43.80 18.68
C GLY A 188 25.12 44.32 17.32
N VAL A 189 23.88 44.82 17.26
CA VAL A 189 23.26 45.38 16.05
C VAL A 189 24.03 46.60 15.56
N ILE A 190 24.33 46.68 14.26
CA ILE A 190 24.95 47.86 13.63
C ILE A 190 24.14 48.25 12.40
N GLY A 191 23.49 49.42 12.47
CA GLY A 191 23.01 50.16 11.31
C GLY A 191 23.84 51.43 11.14
N ALA A 192 24.64 51.49 10.07
CA ALA A 192 25.25 52.69 9.46
C ALA A 192 25.98 52.24 8.18
N PRO A 193 26.06 53.07 7.13
CA PRO A 193 26.50 52.61 5.80
C PRO A 193 28.01 52.40 5.72
N LEU A 194 28.42 51.22 5.25
CA LEU A 194 29.77 50.94 4.77
C LEU A 194 29.83 51.04 3.24
N PRO A 195 30.99 51.41 2.65
CA PRO A 195 31.06 51.82 1.26
C PRO A 195 30.80 50.69 0.26
N SER A 196 30.31 51.08 -0.91
CA SER A 196 29.94 50.21 -2.03
C SER A 196 31.03 49.23 -2.45
N ARG A 197 30.63 47.97 -2.72
CA ARG A 197 31.39 46.81 -3.22
C ARG A 197 32.28 46.09 -2.20
N PHE A 198 31.70 45.08 -1.55
CA PHE A 198 32.42 43.87 -1.12
C PHE A 198 31.58 42.63 -1.39
N SER A 199 32.04 41.80 -2.34
CA SER A 199 31.47 40.48 -2.62
C SER A 199 32.00 39.48 -1.60
N LEU A 200 31.13 38.78 -0.87
CA LEU A 200 31.54 37.62 -0.06
C LEU A 200 31.66 36.39 -0.96
N PRO A 201 32.76 35.61 -0.89
CA PRO A 201 32.86 34.36 -1.63
C PRO A 201 32.03 33.27 -0.95
N HIS A 202 31.01 32.76 -1.65
CA HIS A 202 30.24 31.59 -1.19
C HIS A 202 31.15 30.34 -1.11
N PRO A 203 31.00 29.49 -0.09
CA PRO A 203 31.65 28.19 -0.06
C PRO A 203 30.89 27.18 -0.93
N PHE A 204 31.63 26.27 -1.57
CA PHE A 204 31.17 25.17 -2.44
C PHE A 204 30.59 25.57 -3.80
N GLY A 205 31.37 25.29 -4.86
CA GLY A 205 30.89 24.78 -6.15
C GLY A 205 29.75 25.51 -6.86
N THR A 206 29.50 26.79 -6.56
CA THR A 206 28.35 27.53 -7.05
C THR A 206 28.82 28.67 -7.94
N GLU A 207 28.31 28.71 -9.17
CA GLU A 207 28.60 29.78 -10.13
C GLU A 207 27.38 30.63 -10.41
N TYR A 208 27.60 31.93 -10.63
CA TYR A 208 26.56 32.93 -10.83
C TYR A 208 26.69 33.63 -12.18
N TRP A 209 25.59 33.68 -12.92
CA TRP A 209 25.45 34.39 -14.20
C TRP A 209 24.33 35.42 -14.05
N ILE A 210 24.64 36.69 -14.34
CA ILE A 210 23.72 37.82 -14.16
C ILE A 210 23.50 38.50 -15.51
N LEU A 211 22.25 38.52 -15.97
CA LEU A 211 21.81 39.27 -17.15
C LEU A 211 21.36 40.67 -16.72
N ARG A 212 21.81 41.71 -17.42
CA ARG A 212 21.51 43.11 -17.08
C ARG A 212 20.61 43.74 -18.13
N SER A 213 19.48 44.29 -17.69
CA SER A 213 18.58 45.04 -18.56
C SER A 213 19.17 46.40 -18.93
N GLY A 214 19.84 46.45 -20.10
CA GLY A 214 20.01 47.68 -20.85
C GLY A 214 18.67 48.11 -21.44
N SER A 215 18.27 49.36 -21.23
CA SER A 215 17.01 49.94 -21.72
C SER A 215 16.79 49.68 -23.22
N LEU A 216 15.72 48.99 -23.58
CA LEU A 216 15.06 49.08 -24.89
C LEU A 216 13.63 48.52 -24.82
N ALA A 217 12.69 49.23 -25.47
CA ALA A 217 11.47 48.60 -25.96
C ALA A 217 11.81 47.94 -27.30
N GLY A 218 11.82 46.61 -27.33
CA GLY A 218 12.25 45.82 -28.48
C GLY A 218 13.01 44.57 -28.03
N ASN A 219 12.75 43.44 -28.68
CA ASN A 219 13.20 42.12 -28.24
C ASN A 219 14.74 41.99 -28.16
N SER A 220 15.20 41.18 -27.19
CA SER A 220 16.59 40.83 -26.81
C SER A 220 17.23 41.66 -25.67
N LEU A 221 17.87 40.95 -24.73
CA LEU A 221 18.60 41.50 -23.57
C LEU A 221 20.12 41.32 -23.77
N PRO A 222 20.96 42.33 -23.50
CA PRO A 222 22.42 42.21 -23.61
C PRO A 222 23.05 41.42 -22.44
N LEU A 223 24.11 40.67 -22.74
CA LEU A 223 24.89 39.87 -21.80
C LEU A 223 26.19 40.57 -21.35
N GLU A 224 26.49 40.57 -20.05
CA GLU A 224 27.82 40.87 -19.50
C GLU A 224 28.25 39.78 -18.49
N ALA A 225 29.55 39.47 -18.44
CA ALA A 225 30.11 38.56 -17.45
C ALA A 225 30.56 39.30 -16.17
N PRO A 226 30.46 38.69 -14.97
CA PRO A 226 30.94 39.31 -13.74
C PRO A 226 32.48 39.47 -13.72
N PRO A 227 33.02 40.43 -12.94
CA PRO A 227 34.45 40.70 -12.91
C PRO A 227 35.26 39.51 -12.33
N PRO A 228 36.50 39.29 -12.80
CA PRO A 228 37.21 38.02 -12.61
C PRO A 228 37.61 37.75 -11.16
N GLY A 229 37.20 36.59 -10.64
CA GLY A 229 37.56 36.08 -9.33
C GLY A 229 37.90 34.59 -9.36
N ASN A 230 39.18 34.26 -9.46
CA ASN A 230 39.80 32.94 -9.23
C ASN A 230 39.21 31.72 -9.98
N GLY A 231 39.79 31.43 -11.15
CA GLY A 231 40.33 30.07 -11.34
C GLY A 231 39.53 29.04 -12.14
N LEU A 232 38.63 29.45 -13.03
CA LEU A 232 38.20 28.63 -14.17
C LEU A 232 38.18 29.49 -15.44
N GLU A 233 38.84 29.03 -16.51
CA GLU A 233 38.66 29.63 -17.84
C GLU A 233 37.24 29.39 -18.32
N ARG A 234 36.49 30.46 -18.59
CA ARG A 234 35.18 30.39 -19.22
C ARG A 234 35.11 31.31 -20.42
N GLN A 235 35.20 30.70 -21.59
CA GLN A 235 34.89 31.37 -22.85
C GLN A 235 33.37 31.56 -22.95
N ALA A 236 32.90 32.78 -22.70
CA ALA A 236 31.65 33.23 -23.28
C ALA A 236 31.95 33.65 -24.73
N SER A 237 31.72 32.75 -25.69
CA SER A 237 31.76 33.12 -27.10
C SER A 237 30.52 33.95 -27.42
N SER A 238 30.70 35.25 -27.68
CA SER A 238 29.65 36.09 -28.25
C SER A 238 29.31 35.58 -29.65
N LEU A 239 28.21 34.86 -29.79
CA LEU A 239 27.56 34.67 -31.08
C LEU A 239 26.89 35.98 -31.45
N GLY A 240 27.15 36.46 -32.67
CA GLY A 240 26.66 37.76 -33.13
C GLY A 240 25.16 37.77 -33.41
N ASP A 241 24.56 38.95 -33.23
CA ASP A 241 23.30 39.44 -33.81
C ASP A 241 22.14 38.44 -33.93
N GLY A 242 21.26 38.40 -32.91
CA GLY A 242 19.94 37.77 -33.03
C GLY A 242 19.34 37.32 -31.70
N ASP A 243 19.73 36.13 -31.25
CA ASP A 243 18.96 35.34 -30.28
C ASP A 243 19.70 35.14 -28.95
N GLY A 244 19.04 35.43 -27.83
CA GLY A 244 19.62 35.53 -26.48
C GLY A 244 19.89 34.20 -25.79
N VAL A 245 20.74 33.33 -26.38
CA VAL A 245 21.06 32.00 -25.85
C VAL A 245 22.38 32.00 -25.05
N LEU A 246 22.30 31.84 -23.74
CA LEU A 246 23.46 31.63 -22.85
C LEU A 246 23.89 30.15 -22.87
N VAL A 247 25.17 29.88 -23.14
CA VAL A 247 25.75 28.52 -23.05
C VAL A 247 26.52 28.38 -21.75
N VAL A 248 26.04 27.55 -20.83
CA VAL A 248 26.65 27.33 -19.50
C VAL A 248 27.24 25.93 -19.40
N ASN A 249 28.54 25.85 -19.15
CA ASN A 249 29.18 24.59 -18.75
C ASN A 249 28.91 24.33 -17.26
N LEU A 250 28.43 23.14 -16.94
CA LEU A 250 28.03 22.70 -15.60
C LEU A 250 28.93 21.54 -15.16
N PRO A 251 29.98 21.79 -14.36
CA PRO A 251 30.84 20.72 -13.85
C PRO A 251 30.08 19.74 -12.93
N ALA A 252 30.55 18.49 -12.87
CA ALA A 252 29.98 17.45 -12.03
C ALA A 252 29.94 17.87 -10.55
N GLY A 253 28.77 17.73 -9.90
CA GLY A 253 28.59 18.07 -8.49
C GLY A 253 28.57 19.58 -8.20
N THR A 254 28.42 20.42 -9.22
CA THR A 254 28.19 21.86 -9.07
C THR A 254 26.72 22.21 -9.24
N THR A 255 26.35 23.37 -8.69
CA THR A 255 25.05 23.99 -8.90
C THR A 255 25.29 25.39 -9.47
N SER A 256 24.74 25.69 -10.64
CA SER A 256 24.87 27.02 -11.25
C SER A 256 23.57 27.80 -11.14
N VAL A 257 23.68 29.09 -10.84
CA VAL A 257 22.58 30.02 -10.70
C VAL A 257 22.63 30.98 -11.89
N ILE A 258 21.52 31.07 -12.63
CA ILE A 258 21.36 31.97 -13.79
C ILE A 258 20.19 32.88 -13.46
N SER A 259 20.42 34.18 -13.49
CA SER A 259 19.43 35.19 -13.10
C SER A 259 19.46 36.44 -13.96
N THR A 260 18.38 37.20 -13.91
CA THR A 260 18.30 38.55 -14.46
C THR A 260 18.11 39.58 -13.35
N ASP A 261 18.91 40.65 -13.36
CA ASP A 261 18.78 41.80 -12.48
C ASP A 261 17.56 42.63 -12.93
N ILE A 262 16.52 42.73 -12.10
CA ILE A 262 15.36 43.58 -12.38
C ILE A 262 15.71 45.02 -11.95
N SER A 263 16.17 45.82 -12.91
CA SER A 263 16.71 47.17 -12.69
C SER A 263 15.68 48.26 -12.33
N ARG A 264 14.41 47.90 -12.09
CA ARG A 264 13.36 48.83 -11.64
C ARG A 264 13.13 48.67 -10.14
N GLU A 265 13.38 49.75 -9.40
CA GLU A 265 13.21 49.77 -7.94
C GLU A 265 11.75 49.50 -7.49
N ASP A 266 10.75 49.67 -8.37
CA ASP A 266 9.31 49.53 -8.08
C ASP A 266 8.63 48.31 -8.76
N PHE A 267 9.34 47.22 -9.06
CA PHE A 267 8.72 46.03 -9.65
C PHE A 267 7.91 45.22 -8.61
N SER A 268 6.58 45.21 -8.76
CA SER A 268 5.64 44.35 -8.03
C SER A 268 5.46 43.01 -8.77
N LEU A 269 5.20 41.93 -8.04
CA LEU A 269 4.81 40.63 -8.60
C LEU A 269 3.29 40.48 -8.84
N GLU A 270 2.49 41.48 -8.44
CA GLU A 270 1.05 41.47 -8.68
C GLU A 270 0.74 41.36 -10.19
N GLY A 271 0.25 40.18 -10.60
CA GLY A 271 -0.07 39.85 -12.00
C GLY A 271 0.82 38.80 -12.66
N ILE A 272 1.97 38.45 -12.07
CA ILE A 272 2.90 37.45 -12.65
C ILE A 272 2.64 36.07 -12.04
N THR A 273 1.92 35.23 -12.77
CA THR A 273 1.60 33.85 -12.35
C THR A 273 2.59 32.80 -12.87
N GLN A 274 3.36 33.07 -13.92
CA GLN A 274 4.25 32.10 -14.55
C GLN A 274 5.59 32.70 -15.02
N LEU A 275 6.61 31.85 -15.10
CA LEU A 275 7.96 32.15 -15.56
C LEU A 275 8.44 31.06 -16.52
N ALA A 276 8.67 31.40 -17.79
CA ALA A 276 9.14 30.48 -18.82
C ALA A 276 10.67 30.60 -19.03
N PHE A 277 11.33 29.46 -19.26
CA PHE A 277 12.74 29.38 -19.62
C PHE A 277 12.94 28.38 -20.76
N HIS A 278 13.68 28.74 -21.80
CA HIS A 278 14.04 27.82 -22.88
C HIS A 278 15.36 27.11 -22.55
N LEU A 279 15.29 25.81 -22.25
CA LEU A 279 16.42 25.00 -21.80
C LEU A 279 16.71 23.84 -22.75
N ALA A 280 17.98 23.70 -23.14
CA ALA A 280 18.50 22.53 -23.83
C ALA A 280 19.71 21.98 -23.08
N SER A 281 19.91 20.67 -23.08
CA SER A 281 21.09 20.06 -22.47
C SER A 281 21.55 18.80 -23.17
N ASN A 282 22.87 18.56 -23.15
CA ASN A 282 23.48 17.31 -23.56
C ASN A 282 23.47 16.23 -22.46
N ARG A 283 22.95 16.55 -21.27
CA ARG A 283 22.78 15.66 -20.11
C ARG A 283 21.53 15.96 -19.30
N ARG A 284 21.00 14.99 -18.55
CA ARG A 284 19.82 15.22 -17.70
C ARG A 284 20.14 16.25 -16.61
N LEU A 285 19.40 17.36 -16.58
CA LEU A 285 19.57 18.44 -15.60
C LEU A 285 18.40 18.50 -14.63
N LEU A 286 18.68 18.91 -13.40
CA LEU A 286 17.67 19.31 -12.43
C LEU A 286 17.59 20.83 -12.40
N VAL A 287 16.38 21.38 -12.53
CA VAL A 287 16.09 22.82 -12.65
C VAL A 287 15.11 23.22 -11.58
N ARG A 288 15.38 24.34 -10.90
CA ARG A 288 14.49 24.90 -9.88
C ARG A 288 14.45 26.43 -9.97
N PRO A 289 13.28 27.08 -9.91
CA PRO A 289 13.19 28.54 -10.01
C PRO A 289 13.51 29.21 -8.67
N PHE A 290 13.97 30.47 -8.72
CA PHE A 290 14.23 31.27 -7.52
C PHE A 290 14.02 32.79 -7.75
N ILE A 291 13.81 33.49 -6.64
CA ILE A 291 13.56 34.93 -6.49
C ILE A 291 14.53 35.39 -5.41
N GLU A 292 15.17 36.51 -5.68
CA GLU A 292 15.85 37.29 -4.66
C GLU A 292 15.03 38.56 -4.39
N THR A 293 14.65 38.78 -3.15
CA THR A 293 13.95 40.00 -2.72
C THR A 293 14.95 41.09 -2.30
N THR A 294 14.50 42.34 -2.15
CA THR A 294 15.34 43.44 -1.65
C THR A 294 15.86 43.23 -0.22
N GLU A 295 15.36 42.23 0.51
CA GLU A 295 15.88 41.81 1.83
C GLU A 295 17.05 40.80 1.72
N ASN A 296 17.52 40.48 0.51
CA ASN A 296 18.54 39.48 0.21
C ASN A 296 18.18 38.04 0.65
N LEU A 297 16.89 37.74 0.79
CA LEU A 297 16.40 36.39 0.98
C LEU A 297 16.21 35.75 -0.41
N GLN A 298 17.11 34.85 -0.79
CA GLN A 298 16.82 33.91 -1.87
C GLN A 298 15.78 32.90 -1.39
N ARG A 299 14.66 32.81 -2.12
CA ARG A 299 13.67 31.73 -1.95
C ARG A 299 13.54 30.98 -3.27
N SER A 300 13.62 29.65 -3.20
CA SER A 300 13.20 28.76 -4.28
C SER A 300 11.79 28.25 -4.00
N TRP A 301 10.94 28.22 -5.03
CA TRP A 301 9.60 27.61 -4.98
C TRP A 301 9.50 26.55 -6.07
N GLY A 302 8.34 25.91 -6.16
CA GLY A 302 8.03 24.92 -7.20
C GLY A 302 8.84 23.63 -7.07
N ASP A 303 8.38 22.64 -7.83
CA ASP A 303 9.04 21.35 -7.94
C ASP A 303 10.30 21.44 -8.79
N THR A 304 11.25 20.55 -8.51
CA THR A 304 12.48 20.45 -9.29
C THR A 304 12.19 19.69 -10.59
N GLN A 305 12.16 20.39 -11.71
CA GLN A 305 11.91 19.79 -13.02
C GLN A 305 13.19 19.16 -13.60
N ALA A 306 13.03 18.08 -14.38
CA ALA A 306 14.14 17.34 -14.95
C ALA A 306 14.17 17.42 -16.48
N ILE A 307 15.16 18.09 -17.04
CA ILE A 307 15.29 18.29 -18.50
C ILE A 307 15.96 17.06 -19.13
N PRO A 308 15.36 16.41 -20.16
CA PRO A 308 15.91 15.20 -20.79
C PRO A 308 17.06 15.48 -21.78
N GLU A 309 17.77 14.42 -22.19
CA GLU A 309 18.97 14.49 -23.05
C GLU A 309 18.63 14.52 -24.55
N ASP A 310 18.17 15.66 -25.10
CA ASP A 310 17.89 15.77 -26.55
C ASP A 310 18.44 17.02 -27.26
N ASN A 311 19.14 17.92 -26.56
CA ASN A 311 19.72 19.16 -27.11
C ASN A 311 18.73 20.13 -27.82
N SER A 312 17.43 19.87 -27.80
CA SER A 312 16.41 20.82 -28.25
C SER A 312 16.13 21.86 -27.16
N LEU A 313 15.90 23.12 -27.53
CA LEU A 313 15.42 24.13 -26.59
C LEU A 313 13.96 23.81 -26.27
N LYS A 314 13.67 23.47 -25.02
CA LYS A 314 12.32 23.23 -24.52
C LYS A 314 11.89 24.35 -23.61
N GLU A 315 10.64 24.75 -23.73
CA GLU A 315 10.04 25.69 -22.78
C GLU A 315 9.84 24.99 -21.43
N VAL A 316 10.15 25.69 -20.35
CA VAL A 316 10.10 25.19 -18.97
C VAL A 316 9.38 26.24 -18.15
N ILE A 317 8.11 25.96 -17.84
CA ILE A 317 7.20 26.92 -17.20
C ILE A 317 7.12 26.62 -15.70
N PHE A 318 7.34 27.66 -14.89
CA PHE A 318 7.20 27.62 -13.44
C PHE A 318 6.03 28.52 -13.00
N THR A 319 5.00 27.93 -12.39
CA THR A 319 3.90 28.68 -11.77
C THR A 319 4.33 29.25 -10.41
N MET A 320 3.92 30.48 -10.14
CA MET A 320 4.18 31.22 -8.89
C MET A 320 3.08 30.92 -7.85
N PRO A 321 3.41 30.84 -6.55
CA PRO A 321 2.41 30.59 -5.50
C PRO A 321 1.57 31.84 -5.18
N ASP A 322 0.30 31.64 -4.85
CA ASP A 322 -0.70 32.68 -4.49
C ASP A 322 -0.47 33.34 -3.10
N GLU A 323 0.77 33.65 -2.74
CA GLU A 323 1.07 34.49 -1.56
C GLU A 323 1.17 35.97 -1.94
N PRO A 324 0.62 36.90 -1.13
CA PRO A 324 0.76 38.33 -1.35
C PRO A 324 2.21 38.79 -1.08
N GLN A 325 3.03 38.82 -2.13
CA GLN A 325 4.43 39.23 -2.08
C GLN A 325 4.54 40.75 -1.86
N SER A 326 4.44 41.19 -0.60
CA SER A 326 4.62 42.59 -0.19
C SER A 326 6.08 43.10 -0.27
N SER A 327 7.00 42.26 -0.76
CA SER A 327 8.43 42.55 -0.85
C SER A 327 8.87 42.77 -2.30
N ARG A 328 9.66 43.81 -2.54
CA ARG A 328 10.18 44.16 -3.87
C ARG A 328 11.14 43.08 -4.37
N VAL A 329 10.98 42.65 -5.62
CA VAL A 329 11.86 41.65 -6.24
C VAL A 329 13.08 42.34 -6.83
N ARG A 330 14.25 41.75 -6.59
CA ARG A 330 15.56 42.22 -7.05
C ARG A 330 16.07 41.41 -8.25
N ALA A 331 15.89 40.09 -8.21
CA ALA A 331 16.26 39.20 -9.30
C ALA A 331 15.32 37.99 -9.37
N ILE A 332 15.18 37.43 -10.57
CA ILE A 332 14.49 36.16 -10.83
C ILE A 332 15.41 35.28 -11.67
N GLY A 333 15.36 33.97 -11.46
CA GLY A 333 16.19 33.04 -12.23
C GLY A 333 15.93 31.57 -11.95
N ILE A 334 16.87 30.75 -12.40
CA ILE A 334 16.89 29.29 -12.21
C ILE A 334 18.21 28.82 -11.58
N GLN A 335 18.09 27.75 -10.82
CA GLN A 335 19.16 26.98 -10.25
C GLN A 335 19.26 25.64 -11.02
N LEU A 336 20.43 25.38 -11.60
CA LEU A 336 20.75 24.17 -12.36
C LEU A 336 21.70 23.28 -11.56
N SER A 337 21.29 22.05 -11.27
CA SER A 337 22.10 21.06 -10.54
C SER A 337 22.41 19.85 -11.42
N ASN A 338 23.66 19.36 -11.34
CA ASN A 338 24.16 18.30 -12.23
C ASN A 338 25.13 17.33 -11.52
N GLN A 339 25.07 16.05 -11.90
CA GLN A 339 25.92 14.98 -11.36
C GLN A 339 27.12 14.62 -12.25
N ALA A 340 27.16 15.08 -13.50
CA ALA A 340 28.28 14.90 -14.44
C ALA A 340 28.72 16.24 -15.05
N ASN A 341 29.76 16.28 -15.87
CA ASN A 341 30.05 17.49 -16.66
C ASN A 341 29.01 17.59 -17.80
N SER A 342 28.32 18.72 -17.94
CA SER A 342 27.42 19.00 -19.08
C SER A 342 27.58 20.41 -19.63
N THR A 343 26.88 20.66 -20.74
CA THR A 343 26.68 22.00 -21.30
C THR A 343 25.18 22.22 -21.47
N ALA A 344 24.65 23.26 -20.82
CA ALA A 344 23.28 23.73 -20.98
C ALA A 344 23.24 24.91 -21.97
N LYS A 345 22.21 24.97 -22.82
CA LYS A 345 21.77 26.22 -23.46
C LYS A 345 20.58 26.74 -22.69
N VAL A 346 20.62 28.02 -22.35
CA VAL A 346 19.61 28.71 -21.56
C VAL A 346 19.24 30.00 -22.26
N GLN A 347 18.02 30.07 -22.76
CA GLN A 347 17.44 31.27 -23.34
C GLN A 347 16.31 31.74 -22.42
N ILE A 348 16.35 33.02 -22.03
CA ILE A 348 15.28 33.66 -21.27
C ILE A 348 14.52 34.54 -22.26
N ASP A 349 13.45 33.99 -22.82
CA ASP A 349 12.52 34.78 -23.61
C ASP A 349 11.54 35.48 -22.66
N SER A 350 11.35 36.76 -22.92
CA SER A 350 10.29 37.66 -22.43
C SER A 350 9.46 37.21 -21.22
N LEU A 351 9.53 37.98 -20.12
CA LEU A 351 8.48 38.01 -19.10
C LEU A 351 7.14 38.35 -19.77
N GLN A 352 6.29 37.36 -20.01
CA GLN A 352 4.94 37.57 -20.52
C GLN A 352 3.97 37.74 -19.35
N GLU A 353 3.14 38.79 -19.41
CA GLU A 353 1.91 38.80 -18.62
C GLU A 353 0.99 37.69 -19.14
N LYS A 354 0.27 37.07 -18.21
CA LYS A 354 -0.71 35.99 -18.42
C LYS A 354 -1.47 36.11 -19.75
N GLU A 355 -1.10 35.31 -20.75
CA GLU A 355 -2.11 34.82 -21.68
C GLU A 355 -3.07 33.97 -20.83
N ASP A 356 -4.34 34.39 -20.75
CA ASP A 356 -5.37 33.60 -20.09
C ASP A 356 -5.38 32.21 -20.75
N LEU A 357 -5.17 31.15 -19.94
CA LEU A 357 -5.27 29.77 -20.42
C LEU A 357 -6.56 29.63 -21.23
N PRO A 358 -6.51 29.08 -22.46
CA PRO A 358 -7.70 28.98 -23.29
C PRO A 358 -8.79 28.24 -22.51
N PRO A 359 -10.07 28.68 -22.58
CA PRO A 359 -11.15 28.08 -21.82
C PRO A 359 -11.10 26.55 -21.91
N LEU A 360 -11.26 25.87 -20.77
CA LEU A 360 -11.14 24.42 -20.70
C LEU A 360 -12.08 23.77 -21.72
N GLN A 361 -11.54 22.89 -22.55
CA GLN A 361 -12.26 22.19 -23.61
C GLN A 361 -11.97 20.70 -23.54
N ILE A 362 -13.02 19.91 -23.82
CA ILE A 362 -12.95 18.47 -24.05
C ILE A 362 -12.95 18.25 -25.56
N GLU A 363 -11.94 17.56 -26.06
CA GLU A 363 -11.65 17.43 -27.49
C GLU A 363 -11.55 15.95 -27.90
N ASN A 364 -11.63 15.67 -29.21
CA ASN A 364 -11.35 14.34 -29.77
C ASN A 364 -12.14 13.18 -29.11
N ILE A 365 -13.40 13.42 -28.76
CA ILE A 365 -14.27 12.46 -28.07
C ILE A 365 -14.56 11.24 -28.98
N GLN A 366 -14.20 10.05 -28.52
CA GLN A 366 -14.29 8.78 -29.24
C GLN A 366 -14.90 7.70 -28.31
N PRO A 367 -16.21 7.42 -28.40
CA PRO A 367 -16.84 6.28 -27.72
C PRO A 367 -16.46 4.95 -28.40
N SER A 368 -16.43 3.85 -27.64
CA SER A 368 -16.11 2.52 -28.15
C SER A 368 -17.17 1.93 -29.09
N GLY A 369 -18.42 2.40 -29.00
CA GLY A 369 -19.50 2.02 -29.90
C GLY A 369 -20.83 2.68 -29.54
N GLU A 370 -21.79 2.62 -30.47
CA GLU A 370 -23.19 3.09 -30.27
C GLU A 370 -24.09 1.98 -29.70
N THR A 371 -23.64 0.73 -29.73
CA THR A 371 -24.32 -0.45 -29.18
C THR A 371 -23.29 -1.26 -28.38
N ILE A 372 -23.66 -1.63 -27.15
CA ILE A 372 -22.80 -2.31 -26.17
C ILE A 372 -23.61 -3.45 -25.54
N GLU A 373 -23.01 -4.61 -25.28
CA GLU A 373 -23.68 -5.67 -24.52
C GLU A 373 -23.85 -5.29 -23.04
N ARG A 374 -24.89 -5.79 -22.38
CA ARG A 374 -24.99 -5.72 -20.92
C ARG A 374 -23.73 -6.34 -20.30
N TYR A 375 -23.11 -5.65 -19.35
CA TYR A 375 -21.82 -5.99 -18.72
C TYR A 375 -20.58 -5.93 -19.63
N GLU A 376 -20.69 -5.48 -20.88
CA GLU A 376 -19.52 -5.13 -21.69
C GLU A 376 -19.04 -3.71 -21.35
N ARG A 377 -17.73 -3.48 -21.39
CA ARG A 377 -17.16 -2.16 -21.12
C ARG A 377 -17.45 -1.19 -22.28
N PHE A 378 -18.34 -0.24 -22.03
CA PHE A 378 -18.38 1.03 -22.75
C PHE A 378 -17.16 1.86 -22.34
N GLU A 379 -16.39 2.33 -23.32
CA GLU A 379 -15.25 3.24 -23.09
C GLU A 379 -15.47 4.54 -23.86
N VAL A 380 -14.99 5.66 -23.33
CA VAL A 380 -14.87 6.91 -24.07
C VAL A 380 -13.46 7.45 -23.90
N SER A 381 -12.73 7.55 -25.01
CA SER A 381 -11.40 8.18 -25.09
C SER A 381 -11.54 9.62 -25.55
N PHE A 382 -10.75 10.55 -25.00
CA PHE A 382 -10.79 11.98 -25.35
C PHE A 382 -9.51 12.71 -24.95
N GLY A 383 -9.33 13.91 -25.50
CA GLY A 383 -8.33 14.88 -25.05
C GLY A 383 -8.96 16.01 -24.23
N VAL A 384 -8.11 16.79 -23.57
CA VAL A 384 -8.44 18.12 -23.05
C VAL A 384 -7.37 19.10 -23.52
N ASN A 385 -7.69 20.37 -23.69
CA ASN A 385 -6.75 21.42 -24.10
C ASN A 385 -5.81 21.86 -22.95
N ARG A 386 -5.16 20.89 -22.29
CA ARG A 386 -4.22 21.08 -21.19
C ARG A 386 -2.98 20.22 -21.40
N PHE A 387 -1.83 20.83 -21.20
CA PHE A 387 -0.53 20.16 -21.20
C PHE A 387 -0.07 20.02 -19.75
N PHE A 388 0.19 18.78 -19.34
CA PHE A 388 0.57 18.44 -17.96
C PHE A 388 2.09 18.25 -17.85
N GLU A 389 2.83 19.28 -18.25
CA GLU A 389 4.30 19.35 -18.09
C GLU A 389 4.61 19.94 -16.71
N GLY A 390 5.26 19.16 -15.85
CA GLY A 390 5.55 19.52 -14.45
C GLY A 390 4.36 19.43 -13.47
N ALA A 391 3.12 19.49 -13.95
CA ALA A 391 1.91 19.27 -13.13
C ALA A 391 1.43 17.80 -13.23
N SER A 392 0.99 17.21 -12.11
CA SER A 392 0.46 15.83 -12.13
C SER A 392 -0.97 15.79 -12.71
N PRO A 393 -1.22 15.08 -13.84
CA PRO A 393 -2.56 14.85 -14.38
C PRO A 393 -3.39 13.90 -13.51
N PHE A 394 -2.83 13.40 -12.41
CA PHE A 394 -3.49 12.50 -11.48
C PHE A 394 -4.05 13.23 -10.24
N ASN A 395 -3.82 14.55 -10.13
CA ASN A 395 -4.36 15.38 -9.07
C ASN A 395 -5.72 16.00 -9.47
N PRO A 396 -6.85 15.62 -8.83
CA PRO A 396 -8.15 16.20 -9.14
C PRO A 396 -8.27 17.70 -8.80
N ASP A 397 -7.42 18.25 -7.93
CA ASP A 397 -7.40 19.70 -7.66
C ASP A 397 -6.82 20.52 -8.83
N ILE A 398 -6.07 19.86 -9.73
CA ILE A 398 -5.50 20.46 -10.94
C ILE A 398 -6.44 20.19 -12.12
N ILE A 399 -6.92 18.96 -12.24
CA ILE A 399 -7.85 18.54 -13.28
C ILE A 399 -8.74 17.38 -12.79
N ASP A 400 -10.01 17.65 -12.53
CA ASP A 400 -11.00 16.62 -12.21
C ASP A 400 -11.78 16.22 -13.47
N ILE A 401 -11.67 14.94 -13.86
CA ILE A 401 -12.33 14.38 -15.04
C ILE A 401 -13.33 13.31 -14.62
N SER A 402 -14.57 13.42 -15.06
CA SER A 402 -15.61 12.41 -14.82
C SER A 402 -16.60 12.31 -15.97
N ALA A 403 -17.52 11.35 -15.89
CA ALA A 403 -18.71 11.32 -16.70
C ALA A 403 -19.96 11.16 -15.84
N GLU A 404 -21.06 11.72 -16.35
CA GLU A 404 -22.41 11.46 -15.88
C GLU A 404 -23.07 10.51 -16.89
N ILE A 405 -23.56 9.37 -16.41
CA ILE A 405 -24.25 8.36 -17.25
C ILE A 405 -25.62 8.10 -16.65
N GLN A 406 -26.67 8.43 -17.40
CA GLN A 406 -28.06 8.13 -17.03
C GLN A 406 -28.50 6.81 -17.66
N THR A 407 -29.01 5.90 -16.82
CA THR A 407 -29.51 4.59 -17.24
C THR A 407 -31.00 4.67 -17.65
N PRO A 408 -31.54 3.64 -18.35
CA PRO A 408 -32.95 3.56 -18.74
C PRO A 408 -33.95 3.65 -17.58
N SER A 409 -33.56 3.27 -16.36
CA SER A 409 -34.40 3.44 -15.15
C SER A 409 -34.38 4.86 -14.57
N GLY A 410 -33.59 5.77 -15.15
CA GLY A 410 -33.44 7.15 -14.71
C GLY A 410 -32.39 7.36 -13.61
N LYS A 411 -31.69 6.29 -13.17
CA LYS A 411 -30.54 6.40 -12.25
C LYS A 411 -29.39 7.12 -12.95
N THR A 412 -28.62 7.88 -12.18
CA THR A 412 -27.40 8.53 -12.66
C THR A 412 -26.18 7.90 -11.97
N ALA A 413 -25.26 7.36 -12.77
CA ALA A 413 -23.94 6.95 -12.33
C ALA A 413 -22.95 8.08 -12.58
N HIS A 414 -22.15 8.41 -11.56
CA HIS A 414 -20.99 9.28 -11.69
C HIS A 414 -19.75 8.40 -11.80
N VAL A 415 -19.05 8.51 -12.92
CA VAL A 415 -17.90 7.64 -13.23
C VAL A 415 -16.63 8.49 -13.27
N PRO A 416 -15.63 8.24 -12.41
CA PRO A 416 -14.37 8.97 -12.48
C PRO A 416 -13.60 8.58 -13.75
N GLY A 417 -13.06 9.58 -14.45
CA GLY A 417 -12.13 9.39 -15.56
C GLY A 417 -10.67 9.30 -15.09
N PHE A 418 -9.81 8.78 -15.96
CA PHE A 418 -8.39 8.57 -15.69
C PHE A 418 -7.52 8.91 -16.90
N TYR A 419 -6.30 9.38 -16.63
CA TYR A 419 -5.28 9.64 -17.64
C TYR A 419 -4.56 8.33 -18.02
N THR A 420 -4.31 8.11 -19.30
CA THR A 420 -3.75 6.86 -19.82
C THR A 420 -2.91 7.07 -21.07
N GLN A 421 -2.15 6.06 -21.46
CA GLN A 421 -1.46 5.96 -22.74
C GLN A 421 -1.44 4.49 -23.14
N ASP A 422 -1.49 4.22 -24.45
CA ASP A 422 -1.41 2.86 -24.96
C ASP A 422 0.07 2.45 -25.08
N PHE A 423 0.35 1.14 -24.97
CA PHE A 423 1.72 0.62 -25.02
C PHE A 423 1.79 -0.66 -25.84
N THR A 424 2.80 -0.75 -26.71
CA THR A 424 3.25 -2.02 -27.26
C THR A 424 4.16 -2.70 -26.23
N ILE A 425 3.75 -3.89 -25.77
CA ILE A 425 4.52 -4.71 -24.84
C ILE A 425 5.40 -5.67 -25.64
N THR A 426 6.69 -5.74 -25.33
CA THR A 426 7.65 -6.67 -25.94
C THR A 426 8.52 -7.33 -24.88
N ASN A 427 9.20 -8.42 -25.23
CA ASN A 427 10.05 -9.25 -24.36
C ASN A 427 9.29 -9.95 -23.19
N PRO A 428 9.03 -11.26 -23.28
CA PRO A 428 8.26 -11.98 -22.25
C PRO A 428 9.01 -12.17 -20.93
N SER A 429 10.34 -12.08 -20.93
CA SER A 429 11.18 -12.25 -19.72
C SER A 429 11.33 -10.97 -18.92
N PHE A 430 11.21 -9.82 -19.58
CA PHE A 430 11.24 -8.50 -18.96
C PHE A 430 10.46 -7.54 -19.84
N GLU A 431 9.18 -7.36 -19.51
CA GLU A 431 8.27 -6.53 -20.32
C GLU A 431 8.82 -5.12 -20.53
N ASN A 432 9.02 -4.78 -21.80
CA ASN A 432 9.44 -3.50 -22.31
C ASN A 432 8.21 -2.79 -22.92
N TYR A 433 7.93 -1.60 -22.41
CA TYR A 433 6.75 -0.80 -22.76
C TYR A 433 7.14 0.35 -23.68
N THR A 434 6.79 0.23 -24.97
CA THR A 434 6.95 1.31 -25.94
C THR A 434 5.64 2.10 -26.05
N PRO A 435 5.61 3.41 -25.75
CA PRO A 435 4.39 4.21 -25.84
C PRO A 435 3.83 4.26 -27.27
N VAL A 436 2.50 4.27 -27.38
CA VAL A 436 1.75 4.41 -28.64
C VAL A 436 0.89 5.67 -28.55
N GLY A 437 1.11 6.59 -29.48
CA GLY A 437 0.45 7.91 -29.48
C GLY A 437 0.84 8.80 -28.28
N SER A 438 0.18 9.95 -28.18
CA SER A 438 0.23 10.79 -26.97
C SER A 438 -0.68 10.21 -25.88
N PRO A 439 -0.41 10.48 -24.59
CA PRO A 439 -1.36 10.20 -23.53
C PRO A 439 -2.69 10.95 -23.74
N TYR A 440 -3.77 10.39 -23.18
CA TYR A 440 -5.14 10.85 -23.35
C TYR A 440 -5.99 10.49 -22.12
N TRP A 441 -7.23 10.97 -22.07
CA TRP A 441 -8.18 10.68 -20.99
C TRP A 441 -9.16 9.59 -21.41
N LYS A 442 -9.52 8.71 -20.47
CA LYS A 442 -10.54 7.67 -20.66
C LYS A 442 -11.54 7.64 -19.50
N VAL A 443 -12.78 7.34 -19.83
CA VAL A 443 -13.84 6.90 -18.90
C VAL A 443 -14.28 5.49 -19.30
N ARG A 444 -14.62 4.66 -18.31
CA ARG A 444 -15.06 3.26 -18.49
C ARG A 444 -16.33 2.96 -17.71
N PHE A 445 -17.32 2.32 -18.35
CA PHE A 445 -18.58 1.93 -17.72
C PHE A 445 -19.05 0.57 -18.22
N ALA A 446 -19.38 -0.36 -17.31
CA ALA A 446 -20.05 -1.61 -17.65
C ALA A 446 -21.54 -1.51 -17.24
N PRO A 447 -22.50 -1.52 -18.20
CA PRO A 447 -23.91 -1.29 -17.91
C PRO A 447 -24.60 -2.56 -17.40
N SER A 448 -25.32 -2.47 -16.28
CA SER A 448 -26.12 -3.57 -15.71
C SER A 448 -27.59 -3.59 -16.14
N GLU A 449 -28.06 -2.54 -16.82
CA GLU A 449 -29.44 -2.39 -17.33
C GLU A 449 -29.45 -2.42 -18.86
N THR A 450 -30.50 -2.94 -19.51
CA THR A 450 -30.65 -2.91 -20.98
C THR A 450 -31.46 -1.70 -21.44
N GLY A 451 -31.16 -1.17 -22.63
CA GLY A 451 -31.85 -0.02 -23.22
C GLY A 451 -30.94 1.20 -23.44
N LEU A 452 -31.57 2.33 -23.77
CA LEU A 452 -30.89 3.58 -24.12
C LEU A 452 -30.26 4.25 -22.89
N HIS A 453 -28.94 4.35 -22.87
CA HIS A 453 -28.19 5.15 -21.91
C HIS A 453 -27.82 6.49 -22.53
N THR A 454 -27.84 7.56 -21.74
CA THR A 454 -27.30 8.87 -22.15
C THR A 454 -26.12 9.24 -21.28
N TRP A 455 -25.13 9.92 -21.84
CA TRP A 455 -23.90 10.27 -21.14
C TRP A 455 -23.36 11.63 -21.58
N ARG A 456 -22.57 12.23 -20.69
CA ARG A 456 -21.78 13.44 -20.97
C ARG A 456 -20.50 13.41 -20.12
N LEU A 457 -19.41 13.92 -20.70
CA LEU A 457 -18.14 14.10 -20.00
C LEU A 457 -18.14 15.43 -19.26
N HIS A 458 -17.41 15.45 -18.15
CA HIS A 458 -17.16 16.61 -17.32
C HIS A 458 -15.67 16.77 -17.10
N ALA A 459 -15.18 18.00 -17.22
CA ALA A 459 -13.83 18.38 -16.85
C ALA A 459 -13.87 19.68 -16.04
N ARG A 460 -13.13 19.72 -14.93
CA ARG A 460 -12.96 20.92 -14.09
C ARG A 460 -11.49 21.18 -13.82
N ASP A 461 -11.08 22.43 -13.99
CA ASP A 461 -9.80 22.95 -13.51
C ASP A 461 -10.03 24.32 -12.82
N GLN A 462 -8.96 25.07 -12.57
CA GLN A 462 -9.01 26.41 -11.98
C GLN A 462 -9.73 27.47 -12.84
N SER A 463 -9.91 27.22 -14.15
CA SER A 463 -10.71 28.08 -15.05
C SER A 463 -12.21 27.80 -14.99
N GLY A 464 -12.62 26.66 -14.39
CA GLY A 464 -14.00 26.29 -14.13
C GLY A 464 -14.40 24.94 -14.72
N ASP A 465 -15.71 24.73 -14.81
CA ASP A 465 -16.35 23.51 -15.29
C ASP A 465 -16.66 23.58 -16.79
N VAL A 466 -16.32 22.53 -17.54
CA VAL A 466 -16.81 22.30 -18.91
C VAL A 466 -17.50 20.93 -19.01
N TRP A 467 -18.54 20.86 -19.83
CA TRP A 467 -19.28 19.65 -20.14
C TRP A 467 -19.27 19.39 -21.64
N SER A 468 -19.18 18.11 -22.04
CA SER A 468 -19.45 17.74 -23.44
C SER A 468 -20.93 17.90 -23.77
N ALA A 469 -21.26 17.88 -25.06
CA ALA A 469 -22.63 17.59 -25.48
C ALA A 469 -23.07 16.22 -24.93
N THR A 470 -24.36 16.07 -24.65
CA THR A 470 -24.94 14.77 -24.29
C THR A 470 -24.99 13.86 -25.51
N ALA A 471 -24.47 12.65 -25.36
CA ALA A 471 -24.52 11.57 -26.34
C ALA A 471 -25.24 10.34 -25.75
N SER A 472 -25.35 9.27 -26.52
CA SER A 472 -26.08 8.06 -26.11
C SER A 472 -25.50 6.78 -26.70
N PHE A 473 -25.73 5.66 -26.03
CA PHE A 473 -25.49 4.30 -26.56
C PHE A 473 -26.64 3.37 -26.14
N THR A 474 -26.87 2.32 -26.90
CA THR A 474 -27.90 1.31 -26.62
C THR A 474 -27.28 0.06 -26.01
N VAL A 475 -27.85 -0.41 -24.89
CA VAL A 475 -27.38 -1.64 -24.23
C VAL A 475 -28.28 -2.82 -24.60
N THR A 476 -27.69 -3.86 -25.18
CA THR A 476 -28.39 -5.10 -25.57
C THR A 476 -28.28 -6.20 -24.50
N PRO A 477 -29.20 -7.18 -24.45
CA PRO A 477 -29.05 -8.37 -23.61
C PRO A 477 -27.74 -9.13 -23.90
N SER A 478 -27.25 -9.88 -22.91
CA SER A 478 -26.06 -10.72 -23.01
C SER A 478 -26.11 -11.89 -22.02
N GLU A 479 -25.28 -12.91 -22.26
CA GLU A 479 -25.04 -14.05 -21.38
C GLU A 479 -23.85 -13.82 -20.41
N ARG A 480 -23.40 -12.56 -20.28
CA ARG A 480 -22.31 -12.20 -19.36
C ARG A 480 -22.85 -12.17 -17.94
N LYS A 481 -22.22 -12.93 -17.04
CA LYS A 481 -22.69 -13.11 -15.67
C LYS A 481 -22.77 -11.81 -14.83
N GLY A 482 -22.10 -10.75 -15.24
CA GLY A 482 -22.04 -9.48 -14.50
C GLY A 482 -21.07 -9.53 -13.31
N PHE A 483 -21.19 -8.52 -12.45
CA PHE A 483 -20.33 -8.34 -11.26
C PHE A 483 -20.56 -9.42 -10.20
N ILE A 484 -19.61 -9.57 -9.28
CA ILE A 484 -19.78 -10.40 -8.07
C ILE A 484 -20.45 -9.58 -6.96
N ARG A 485 -21.42 -10.18 -6.27
CA ARG A 485 -22.22 -9.59 -5.20
C ARG A 485 -22.26 -10.50 -3.98
N LEU A 486 -22.62 -9.94 -2.82
CA LEU A 486 -23.09 -10.75 -1.68
C LEU A 486 -24.37 -11.47 -2.09
N HIS A 487 -24.52 -12.75 -1.71
CA HIS A 487 -25.69 -13.54 -2.09
C HIS A 487 -26.96 -13.02 -1.39
N THR A 488 -28.02 -12.79 -2.17
CA THR A 488 -29.24 -12.11 -1.73
C THR A 488 -30.03 -12.88 -0.66
N SER A 489 -29.97 -14.21 -0.66
CA SER A 489 -30.65 -15.08 0.31
C SER A 489 -29.76 -15.79 1.32
N HIS A 490 -28.43 -15.79 1.15
CA HIS A 490 -27.52 -16.64 1.95
C HIS A 490 -26.29 -15.86 2.46
N PRO A 491 -26.14 -15.61 3.77
CA PRO A 491 -25.21 -14.61 4.31
C PRO A 491 -23.72 -14.92 4.09
N TYR A 492 -23.35 -16.16 3.79
CA TYR A 492 -21.95 -16.57 3.62
C TYR A 492 -21.53 -16.86 2.18
N LEU A 493 -22.43 -16.66 1.21
CA LEU A 493 -22.15 -16.91 -0.21
C LEU A 493 -22.04 -15.61 -1.00
N LEU A 494 -21.49 -15.73 -2.21
CA LEU A 494 -21.51 -14.70 -3.24
C LEU A 494 -22.37 -15.15 -4.42
N GLU A 495 -22.86 -14.22 -5.21
CA GLU A 495 -23.61 -14.45 -6.45
C GLU A 495 -23.03 -13.64 -7.61
N TYR A 496 -23.31 -14.08 -8.83
CA TYR A 496 -23.18 -13.25 -10.02
C TYR A 496 -24.41 -12.34 -10.15
N GLU A 497 -24.23 -11.09 -10.58
CA GLU A 497 -25.33 -10.10 -10.67
C GLU A 497 -26.41 -10.45 -11.71
N GLN A 498 -26.10 -11.28 -12.73
CA GLN A 498 -27.12 -11.88 -13.62
C GLN A 498 -27.94 -12.98 -12.93
N GLY A 499 -27.48 -13.49 -11.78
CA GLY A 499 -28.03 -14.61 -11.04
C GLY A 499 -27.10 -15.84 -11.05
N GLY A 500 -27.25 -16.66 -10.01
CA GLY A 500 -26.49 -17.91 -9.80
C GLY A 500 -25.29 -17.72 -8.88
N THR A 501 -25.07 -18.72 -8.02
CA THR A 501 -24.05 -18.69 -6.97
C THR A 501 -22.63 -18.63 -7.53
N PHE A 502 -21.80 -17.72 -7.00
CA PHE A 502 -20.36 -17.71 -7.22
C PHE A 502 -19.68 -18.48 -6.08
N PHE A 503 -19.37 -19.75 -6.34
CA PHE A 503 -18.53 -20.56 -5.46
C PHE A 503 -17.06 -20.47 -5.92
N PRO A 504 -16.16 -19.86 -5.14
CA PRO A 504 -14.78 -19.64 -5.55
C PRO A 504 -13.94 -20.92 -5.43
N ILE A 505 -13.20 -21.25 -6.49
CA ILE A 505 -12.23 -22.34 -6.56
C ILE A 505 -10.96 -21.77 -7.19
N GLY A 506 -9.86 -21.74 -6.44
CA GLY A 506 -8.62 -21.15 -6.94
C GLY A 506 -7.53 -20.96 -5.90
N HIS A 507 -6.49 -20.24 -6.30
CA HIS A 507 -5.30 -19.94 -5.50
C HIS A 507 -4.72 -18.56 -5.85
N ASN A 508 -3.84 -18.06 -4.98
CA ASN A 508 -3.09 -16.84 -5.23
C ASN A 508 -2.22 -16.98 -6.47
N ILE A 509 -2.13 -15.94 -7.30
CA ILE A 509 -1.05 -15.76 -8.26
C ILE A 509 -0.61 -14.31 -8.04
N ALA A 510 -0.01 -14.04 -6.88
CA ALA A 510 0.12 -12.66 -6.39
C ALA A 510 1.11 -11.83 -7.22
N PHE A 511 2.16 -12.48 -7.71
CA PHE A 511 3.28 -11.90 -8.47
C PHE A 511 4.10 -13.00 -9.17
N GLY A 512 5.10 -12.61 -9.97
CA GLY A 512 6.06 -13.54 -10.57
C GLY A 512 7.02 -14.17 -9.55
N ASP A 513 6.81 -15.44 -9.21
CA ASP A 513 7.67 -16.19 -8.26
C ASP A 513 8.84 -16.96 -8.92
N GLY A 514 8.95 -16.87 -10.26
CA GLY A 514 10.02 -17.49 -11.04
C GLY A 514 9.67 -18.85 -11.67
N ASN A 515 8.47 -19.40 -11.43
CA ASN A 515 7.97 -20.57 -12.17
C ASN A 515 6.60 -20.26 -12.83
N PRO A 516 6.47 -20.27 -14.16
CA PRO A 516 7.44 -20.68 -15.18
C PRO A 516 8.68 -19.77 -15.30
N PRO A 517 9.87 -20.34 -15.56
CA PRO A 517 11.12 -19.58 -15.63
C PRO A 517 11.22 -18.72 -16.89
N ASN A 518 11.91 -17.59 -16.78
CA ASN A 518 12.12 -16.61 -17.85
C ASN A 518 10.83 -15.94 -18.38
N LEU A 519 9.73 -15.97 -17.63
CA LEU A 519 8.51 -15.22 -17.93
C LEU A 519 8.24 -14.17 -16.84
N ASN A 520 7.67 -13.03 -17.21
CA ASN A 520 7.34 -11.93 -16.31
C ASN A 520 6.10 -11.17 -16.82
N GLY A 521 5.30 -10.60 -15.91
CA GLY A 521 4.09 -9.84 -16.28
C GLY A 521 3.10 -10.70 -17.06
N THR A 522 2.42 -10.12 -18.06
CA THR A 522 1.36 -10.80 -18.85
C THR A 522 1.79 -12.17 -19.38
N ALA A 523 3.06 -12.33 -19.75
CA ALA A 523 3.63 -13.59 -20.22
C ALA A 523 3.74 -14.67 -19.11
N TYR A 524 3.95 -14.27 -17.85
CA TYR A 524 3.93 -15.18 -16.69
C TYR A 524 2.48 -15.58 -16.34
N TYR A 525 1.56 -14.62 -16.25
CA TYR A 525 0.16 -14.88 -15.86
C TYR A 525 -0.61 -15.72 -16.89
N THR A 526 -0.35 -15.55 -18.20
CA THR A 526 -1.10 -16.25 -19.26
C THR A 526 -1.15 -17.79 -19.09
N PRO A 527 -0.01 -18.52 -19.05
CA PRO A 527 -0.05 -19.98 -18.90
C PRO A 527 -0.62 -20.45 -17.55
N LEU A 528 -0.40 -19.69 -16.47
CA LEU A 528 -0.88 -20.02 -15.12
C LEU A 528 -2.42 -19.92 -15.05
N LEU A 529 -2.98 -18.84 -15.58
CA LEU A 529 -4.43 -18.65 -15.63
C LEU A 529 -5.08 -19.66 -16.59
N GLN A 530 -4.43 -20.04 -17.69
CA GLN A 530 -4.88 -21.14 -18.55
C GLN A 530 -4.86 -22.50 -17.82
N SER A 531 -3.81 -22.77 -17.05
CA SER A 531 -3.66 -23.97 -16.20
C SER A 531 -4.78 -24.04 -15.15
N LEU A 532 -5.07 -22.92 -14.49
CA LEU A 532 -6.15 -22.77 -13.52
C LEU A 532 -7.54 -22.97 -14.14
N GLN A 533 -7.80 -22.35 -15.29
CA GLN A 533 -9.05 -22.47 -16.04
C GLN A 533 -9.31 -23.91 -16.51
N ALA A 534 -8.27 -24.60 -16.99
CA ALA A 534 -8.36 -25.99 -17.45
C ALA A 534 -8.73 -26.97 -16.31
N ALA A 535 -8.32 -26.66 -15.07
CA ALA A 535 -8.70 -27.40 -13.87
C ALA A 535 -10.10 -27.03 -13.33
N GLY A 536 -10.81 -26.09 -13.97
CA GLY A 536 -12.11 -25.60 -13.52
C GLY A 536 -12.06 -24.56 -12.39
N GLY A 537 -10.89 -23.99 -12.11
CA GLY A 537 -10.76 -22.85 -11.20
C GLY A 537 -11.32 -21.55 -11.81
N ASN A 538 -11.84 -20.67 -10.95
CA ASN A 538 -12.58 -19.46 -11.33
C ASN A 538 -12.22 -18.22 -10.50
N TRP A 539 -11.22 -18.31 -9.60
CA TRP A 539 -10.78 -17.21 -8.73
C TRP A 539 -9.26 -17.15 -8.62
N THR A 540 -8.69 -15.95 -8.56
CA THR A 540 -7.29 -15.73 -8.19
C THR A 540 -7.11 -14.37 -7.50
N ARG A 541 -5.94 -14.17 -6.89
CA ARG A 541 -5.57 -12.97 -6.13
C ARG A 541 -4.22 -12.44 -6.60
N ILE A 542 -4.18 -11.13 -6.90
CA ILE A 542 -3.07 -10.43 -7.60
C ILE A 542 -2.67 -9.21 -6.78
N TRP A 543 -1.36 -8.94 -6.65
CA TRP A 543 -0.85 -7.81 -5.85
C TRP A 543 -0.35 -6.63 -6.67
N MET A 544 -0.62 -5.43 -6.16
CA MET A 544 -0.04 -4.16 -6.62
C MET A 544 1.23 -3.84 -5.82
N THR A 545 2.37 -4.34 -6.29
CA THR A 545 3.66 -4.26 -5.58
C THR A 545 4.81 -3.76 -6.47
N ASP A 546 5.83 -3.13 -5.88
CA ASP A 546 6.93 -2.48 -6.59
C ASP A 546 7.82 -3.48 -7.35
N PHE A 547 8.16 -4.61 -6.71
CA PHE A 547 9.04 -5.63 -7.24
C PHE A 547 8.45 -6.39 -8.45
N GLU A 548 7.13 -6.56 -8.49
CA GLU A 548 6.39 -7.08 -9.65
C GLU A 548 6.16 -6.01 -10.73
N ARG A 549 6.55 -4.76 -10.47
CA ARG A 549 6.29 -3.59 -11.34
C ARG A 549 4.78 -3.35 -11.57
N SER A 550 3.95 -3.68 -10.58
CA SER A 550 2.48 -3.63 -10.62
C SER A 550 1.84 -2.63 -9.66
N ALA A 551 2.59 -2.07 -8.71
CA ALA A 551 2.15 -0.91 -7.92
C ALA A 551 1.85 0.29 -8.84
N ILE A 552 0.95 1.20 -8.44
CA ILE A 552 0.67 2.40 -9.24
C ILE A 552 1.72 3.50 -9.03
N GLU A 553 2.25 3.63 -7.82
CA GLU A 553 3.25 4.61 -7.44
C GLU A 553 4.35 3.97 -6.58
N TRP A 554 5.58 4.47 -6.73
CA TRP A 554 6.74 4.13 -5.91
C TRP A 554 7.81 5.22 -6.01
N SER A 555 8.98 5.07 -5.37
CA SER A 555 10.07 6.04 -5.51
C SER A 555 10.52 6.26 -6.96
N ALA A 556 10.81 7.52 -7.32
CA ALA A 556 11.33 7.88 -8.64
C ALA A 556 12.74 7.30 -8.94
N SER A 557 13.43 6.83 -7.89
CA SER A 557 14.73 6.16 -7.95
C SER A 557 14.65 4.64 -8.13
N HIS A 558 13.45 4.05 -8.12
CA HIS A 558 13.27 2.60 -8.18
C HIS A 558 13.90 1.98 -9.44
N TRP A 559 14.64 0.89 -9.27
CA TRP A 559 15.46 0.24 -10.31
C TRP A 559 14.72 -0.04 -11.62
N SER A 560 13.40 -0.26 -11.57
CA SER A 560 12.54 -0.49 -12.74
C SER A 560 12.45 0.67 -13.74
N GLY A 561 12.67 1.93 -13.29
CA GLY A 561 12.36 3.13 -14.07
C GLY A 561 10.86 3.32 -14.42
N PHE A 562 9.95 2.71 -13.66
CA PHE A 562 8.50 2.79 -13.92
C PHE A 562 7.81 3.96 -13.19
N TYR A 563 8.40 4.50 -12.13
CA TYR A 563 7.69 5.30 -11.11
C TYR A 563 8.18 6.75 -11.04
N GLY A 564 7.30 7.65 -10.58
CA GLY A 564 7.55 9.09 -10.51
C GLY A 564 7.54 9.71 -9.10
N GLY A 565 7.34 8.92 -8.05
CA GLY A 565 7.09 9.42 -6.69
C GLY A 565 5.60 9.44 -6.32
N VAL A 566 5.30 10.04 -5.18
CA VAL A 566 3.93 10.10 -4.61
C VAL A 566 3.02 10.97 -5.49
N GLY A 567 1.81 10.49 -5.78
CA GLY A 567 0.85 11.20 -6.65
C GLY A 567 1.23 11.24 -8.13
N VAL A 568 2.26 10.50 -8.57
CA VAL A 568 2.70 10.41 -9.97
C VAL A 568 2.60 8.95 -10.43
N TYR A 569 1.45 8.63 -11.02
CA TYR A 569 1.04 7.25 -11.29
C TYR A 569 1.69 6.68 -12.57
N SER A 570 2.18 5.45 -12.47
CA SER A 570 2.84 4.76 -13.57
C SER A 570 1.84 4.22 -14.58
N LEU A 571 1.76 4.86 -15.75
CA LEU A 571 0.94 4.36 -16.87
C LEU A 571 1.38 2.96 -17.35
N LYS A 572 2.66 2.61 -17.17
CA LYS A 572 3.21 1.28 -17.52
C LYS A 572 2.69 0.20 -16.57
N ALA A 573 2.82 0.41 -15.25
CA ALA A 573 2.29 -0.53 -14.26
C ALA A 573 0.75 -0.61 -14.33
N ALA A 574 0.10 0.50 -14.64
CA ALA A 574 -1.34 0.55 -14.83
C ALA A 574 -1.80 -0.30 -16.04
N CYS A 575 -1.10 -0.17 -17.18
CA CYS A 575 -1.29 -1.03 -18.35
C CYS A 575 -1.00 -2.52 -18.03
N ARG A 576 0.02 -2.81 -17.22
CA ARG A 576 0.37 -4.18 -16.78
C ARG A 576 -0.78 -4.87 -16.05
N ILE A 577 -1.30 -4.25 -14.98
CA ILE A 577 -2.44 -4.80 -14.22
C ILE A 577 -3.67 -4.96 -15.10
N GLU A 578 -3.98 -3.96 -15.93
CA GLU A 578 -5.10 -3.99 -16.88
C GLU A 578 -5.05 -5.22 -17.80
N LYS A 579 -3.89 -5.49 -18.40
CA LYS A 579 -3.71 -6.66 -19.30
C LYS A 579 -3.81 -7.99 -18.56
N ILE A 580 -3.39 -8.06 -17.29
CA ILE A 580 -3.53 -9.28 -16.49
C ILE A 580 -5.00 -9.54 -16.14
N ILE A 581 -5.77 -8.50 -15.78
CA ILE A 581 -7.21 -8.62 -15.53
C ILE A 581 -7.96 -9.04 -16.80
N GLU A 582 -7.60 -8.50 -17.97
CA GLU A 582 -8.14 -8.91 -19.28
C GLU A 582 -7.86 -10.37 -19.63
N ILE A 583 -6.65 -10.87 -19.33
CA ILE A 583 -6.32 -12.29 -19.51
C ILE A 583 -7.22 -13.15 -18.62
N ALA A 584 -7.36 -12.80 -17.33
CA ALA A 584 -8.25 -13.51 -16.41
C ALA A 584 -9.72 -13.48 -16.88
N GLU A 585 -10.20 -12.32 -17.35
CA GLU A 585 -11.56 -12.15 -17.88
C GLU A 585 -11.83 -13.07 -19.07
N SER A 586 -10.89 -13.12 -20.03
CA SER A 586 -11.00 -13.97 -21.23
C SER A 586 -11.09 -15.47 -20.91
N LEU A 587 -10.65 -15.86 -19.71
CA LEU A 587 -10.67 -17.22 -19.19
C LEU A 587 -11.83 -17.47 -18.20
N GLY A 588 -12.66 -16.48 -17.92
CA GLY A 588 -13.73 -16.57 -16.92
C GLY A 588 -13.22 -16.64 -15.48
N ILE A 589 -11.99 -16.20 -15.23
CA ILE A 589 -11.36 -16.15 -13.90
C ILE A 589 -11.63 -14.78 -13.26
N THR A 590 -12.10 -14.85 -12.02
CA THR A 590 -12.37 -13.72 -11.16
C THR A 590 -11.09 -13.30 -10.46
N VAL A 591 -10.80 -12.00 -10.41
CA VAL A 591 -9.62 -11.41 -9.77
C VAL A 591 -10.04 -10.71 -8.48
N GLN A 592 -9.29 -10.97 -7.41
CA GLN A 592 -9.22 -10.11 -6.23
C GLN A 592 -7.93 -9.29 -6.28
N LEU A 593 -8.03 -7.97 -6.20
CA LEU A 593 -6.88 -7.06 -6.35
C LEU A 593 -6.43 -6.50 -5.01
N VAL A 594 -5.19 -6.81 -4.64
CA VAL A 594 -4.55 -6.33 -3.40
C VAL A 594 -3.86 -5.00 -3.66
N ILE A 595 -4.40 -3.93 -3.08
CA ILE A 595 -3.98 -2.55 -3.30
C ILE A 595 -2.66 -2.25 -2.57
N ASN A 596 -2.52 -2.71 -1.32
CA ASN A 596 -1.29 -2.56 -0.55
C ASN A 596 -0.90 -3.90 0.08
N ASP A 597 0.39 -4.10 0.29
CA ASP A 597 0.88 -5.16 1.17
C ASP A 597 1.67 -4.56 2.34
N HIS A 598 1.75 -5.31 3.43
CA HIS A 598 2.39 -4.86 4.68
C HIS A 598 3.81 -4.34 4.52
N GLY A 599 4.63 -4.93 3.63
CA GLY A 599 6.03 -4.58 3.45
C GLY A 599 6.21 -3.14 2.97
N GLN A 600 5.23 -2.62 2.22
CA GLN A 600 5.22 -1.24 1.75
C GLN A 600 5.25 -0.25 2.91
N PHE A 601 4.55 -0.54 4.01
CA PHE A 601 4.40 0.33 5.19
C PHE A 601 5.03 -0.28 6.46
N SER A 602 6.02 -1.15 6.29
CA SER A 602 6.75 -1.78 7.40
C SER A 602 8.23 -1.40 7.39
N SER A 603 8.79 -1.14 8.58
CA SER A 603 10.22 -1.01 8.80
C SER A 603 10.86 -2.24 9.46
N TRP A 604 10.13 -3.38 9.56
CA TRP A 604 10.60 -4.54 10.33
C TRP A 604 10.25 -5.91 9.73
N VAL A 605 9.14 -6.07 9.01
CA VAL A 605 8.79 -7.29 8.24
C VAL A 605 8.76 -6.95 6.76
N ASN A 606 9.51 -7.70 5.93
CA ASN A 606 9.58 -7.51 4.48
C ASN A 606 9.77 -6.02 4.07
N ALA A 607 10.61 -5.34 4.86
CA ALA A 607 10.58 -3.89 5.02
C ALA A 607 11.01 -3.14 3.75
N ARG A 608 10.06 -2.41 3.14
CA ARG A 608 10.28 -1.57 1.96
C ARG A 608 9.97 -0.09 2.22
N TRP A 609 9.70 0.30 3.48
CA TRP A 609 9.39 1.68 3.86
C TRP A 609 10.43 2.71 3.40
N ASN A 610 11.72 2.34 3.34
CA ASN A 610 12.79 3.24 2.89
C ASN A 610 12.63 3.72 1.43
N GLU A 611 11.95 2.96 0.58
CA GLU A 611 11.67 3.32 -0.83
C GLU A 611 10.19 3.66 -1.08
N ASN A 612 9.33 3.58 -0.05
CA ASN A 612 7.92 3.91 -0.17
C ASN A 612 7.73 5.41 -0.49
N PRO A 613 6.83 5.78 -1.42
CA PRO A 613 6.64 7.17 -1.85
C PRO A 613 6.04 8.09 -0.77
N TYR A 614 5.31 7.55 0.22
CA TYR A 614 4.74 8.32 1.34
C TYR A 614 5.81 8.72 2.37
N ASN A 615 6.99 8.08 2.36
CA ASN A 615 8.11 8.40 3.24
C ASN A 615 8.70 9.79 2.90
N SER A 616 8.89 10.63 3.92
CA SER A 616 9.42 11.98 3.77
C SER A 616 10.82 12.07 3.14
N THR A 617 11.62 11.01 3.17
CA THR A 617 12.91 10.98 2.44
C THR A 617 12.74 10.88 0.92
N ASN A 618 11.57 10.44 0.46
CA ASN A 618 11.24 10.19 -0.95
C ASN A 618 10.27 11.24 -1.52
N GLY A 619 10.07 12.36 -0.81
CA GLY A 619 9.13 13.43 -1.17
C GLY A 619 7.73 13.28 -0.57
N GLY A 620 7.47 12.24 0.22
CA GLY A 620 6.18 12.03 0.89
C GLY A 620 5.96 12.88 2.15
N MET A 621 4.80 12.68 2.77
CA MET A 621 4.31 13.46 3.93
C MET A 621 4.46 12.73 5.28
N VAL A 622 4.78 11.44 5.29
CA VAL A 622 4.89 10.63 6.51
C VAL A 622 6.34 10.66 7.01
N PRO A 623 6.60 11.05 8.27
CA PRO A 623 7.97 11.10 8.79
C PRO A 623 8.68 9.76 8.69
N SER A 624 9.89 9.76 8.12
CA SER A 624 10.67 8.55 7.83
C SER A 624 10.81 7.58 9.02
N GLY A 625 10.98 8.09 10.24
CA GLY A 625 11.10 7.27 11.46
C GLY A 625 9.79 6.72 12.03
N ASN A 626 8.65 6.99 11.38
CA ASN A 626 7.29 6.71 11.88
C ASN A 626 6.32 6.24 10.75
N PRO A 627 6.60 5.10 10.07
CA PRO A 627 5.69 4.53 9.06
C PRO A 627 4.24 4.39 9.54
N GLU A 628 4.01 4.17 10.84
CA GLU A 628 2.68 4.07 11.44
C GLU A 628 1.79 5.30 11.24
N GLN A 629 2.37 6.48 10.98
CA GLN A 629 1.61 7.71 10.75
C GLN A 629 0.92 7.75 9.38
N PHE A 630 1.17 6.78 8.49
CA PHE A 630 0.35 6.58 7.29
C PHE A 630 -1.14 6.42 7.61
N PHE A 631 -1.49 5.73 8.71
CA PHE A 631 -2.88 5.48 9.10
C PHE A 631 -3.59 6.68 9.75
N THR A 632 -2.87 7.75 10.08
CA THR A 632 -3.40 8.88 10.89
C THR A 632 -3.11 10.26 10.31
N SER A 633 -2.13 10.40 9.41
CA SER A 633 -1.84 11.66 8.73
C SER A 633 -2.93 11.97 7.71
N ALA A 634 -3.60 13.11 7.88
CA ALA A 634 -4.67 13.56 6.98
C ALA A 634 -4.20 13.64 5.51
N SER A 635 -2.98 14.14 5.27
CA SER A 635 -2.41 14.22 3.91
C SER A 635 -2.01 12.86 3.34
N ALA A 636 -1.68 11.86 4.17
CA ALA A 636 -1.45 10.49 3.70
C ALA A 636 -2.76 9.79 3.34
N ILE A 637 -3.79 9.97 4.16
CA ILE A 637 -5.17 9.52 3.91
C ILE A 637 -5.68 10.11 2.59
N GLU A 638 -5.56 11.41 2.41
CA GLU A 638 -6.01 12.12 1.20
C GLU A 638 -5.27 11.65 -0.06
N MET A 639 -3.94 11.53 -0.02
CA MET A 639 -3.16 11.02 -1.15
C MET A 639 -3.51 9.55 -1.49
N HIS A 640 -3.85 8.75 -0.47
CA HIS A 640 -4.35 7.40 -0.70
C HIS A 640 -5.75 7.40 -1.33
N GLN A 641 -6.64 8.30 -0.92
CA GLN A 641 -7.96 8.47 -1.55
C GLN A 641 -7.86 8.88 -3.03
N ARG A 642 -6.88 9.73 -3.40
CA ARG A 642 -6.56 10.06 -4.79
C ARG A 642 -6.05 8.84 -5.57
N ARG A 643 -5.21 8.00 -4.95
CA ARG A 643 -4.74 6.73 -5.55
C ARG A 643 -5.89 5.75 -5.79
N LEU A 644 -6.80 5.62 -4.82
CA LEU A 644 -8.02 4.82 -4.95
C LEU A 644 -8.92 5.37 -6.07
N ARG A 645 -9.07 6.70 -6.20
CA ARG A 645 -9.80 7.36 -7.30
C ARG A 645 -9.31 6.88 -8.67
N TYR A 646 -8.00 6.86 -8.89
CA TYR A 646 -7.41 6.39 -10.15
C TYR A 646 -7.56 4.87 -10.37
N ILE A 647 -7.38 4.07 -9.32
CA ILE A 647 -7.54 2.60 -9.37
C ILE A 647 -8.97 2.20 -9.75
N VAL A 648 -9.98 2.79 -9.10
CA VAL A 648 -11.40 2.53 -9.39
C VAL A 648 -11.78 3.05 -10.79
N ALA A 649 -11.36 4.26 -11.16
CA ALA A 649 -11.59 4.82 -12.50
C ALA A 649 -11.08 3.91 -13.62
N ARG A 650 -9.91 3.28 -13.41
CA ARG A 650 -9.26 2.45 -14.43
C ARG A 650 -9.77 1.02 -14.47
N TYR A 651 -9.99 0.37 -13.33
CA TYR A 651 -10.32 -1.07 -13.26
C TYR A 651 -11.73 -1.40 -12.76
N GLY A 652 -12.51 -0.43 -12.26
CA GLY A 652 -13.85 -0.70 -11.76
C GLY A 652 -14.81 -1.27 -12.81
N ALA A 653 -14.65 -0.96 -14.10
CA ALA A 653 -15.54 -1.50 -15.14
C ALA A 653 -15.26 -2.97 -15.52
N TYR A 654 -14.34 -3.68 -14.85
CA TYR A 654 -14.06 -5.10 -15.10
C TYR A 654 -14.96 -5.98 -14.23
N THR A 655 -15.96 -6.63 -14.83
CA THR A 655 -16.95 -7.43 -14.08
C THR A 655 -16.38 -8.71 -13.48
N ASN A 656 -15.19 -9.13 -13.91
CA ASN A 656 -14.44 -10.21 -13.30
C ASN A 656 -13.57 -9.76 -12.11
N LEU A 657 -13.56 -8.48 -11.71
CA LEU A 657 -13.04 -8.07 -10.42
C LEU A 657 -14.09 -8.44 -9.35
N SER A 658 -13.71 -9.21 -8.30
CA SER A 658 -14.62 -9.48 -7.18
C SER A 658 -14.50 -8.46 -6.07
N ALA A 659 -13.27 -8.17 -5.65
CA ALA A 659 -13.00 -7.41 -4.45
C ALA A 659 -11.75 -6.52 -4.54
N TRP A 660 -11.87 -5.34 -3.95
CA TRP A 660 -10.77 -4.46 -3.56
C TRP A 660 -10.23 -4.92 -2.20
N GLU A 661 -9.03 -5.49 -2.17
CA GLU A 661 -8.36 -5.80 -0.91
C GLU A 661 -7.44 -4.64 -0.50
N LEU A 662 -7.83 -3.91 0.55
CA LEU A 662 -7.14 -2.72 1.03
C LEU A 662 -5.69 -3.01 1.48
N PHE A 663 -5.50 -4.11 2.18
CA PHE A 663 -4.20 -4.59 2.64
C PHE A 663 -4.11 -6.10 2.67
N ASN A 664 -2.96 -6.61 2.22
CA ASN A 664 -2.40 -7.87 2.67
C ASN A 664 -1.70 -7.69 4.03
N GLU A 665 -2.16 -8.42 5.05
CA GLU A 665 -1.53 -8.58 6.38
C GLU A 665 -1.16 -7.27 7.10
N VAL A 666 -2.12 -6.34 7.21
CA VAL A 666 -1.86 -5.01 7.79
C VAL A 666 -1.27 -5.03 9.21
N GLN A 667 -1.37 -6.14 9.96
CA GLN A 667 -0.71 -6.32 11.26
C GLN A 667 0.81 -6.13 11.24
N PHE A 668 1.48 -6.41 10.12
CA PHE A 668 2.93 -6.33 9.98
C PHE A 668 3.45 -4.93 9.61
N THR A 669 2.56 -3.95 9.46
CA THR A 669 2.91 -2.54 9.19
C THR A 669 3.46 -1.82 10.43
N GLY A 670 3.90 -0.57 10.24
CA GLY A 670 4.52 0.25 11.29
C GLY A 670 5.99 -0.12 11.53
N ARG A 671 6.47 0.19 12.73
CA ARG A 671 7.86 -0.05 13.16
C ARG A 671 7.92 -0.96 14.36
N ASN A 672 9.10 -1.51 14.65
CA ASN A 672 9.30 -2.31 15.84
C ASN A 672 8.96 -1.48 17.10
N GLY A 673 8.09 -2.01 17.97
CA GLY A 673 7.54 -1.32 19.15
C GLY A 673 6.35 -0.39 18.90
N MET A 674 6.01 -0.05 17.65
CA MET A 674 4.78 0.68 17.29
C MET A 674 4.16 0.05 16.04
N ASN A 675 3.48 -1.08 16.28
CA ASN A 675 2.78 -1.90 15.30
C ASN A 675 1.55 -2.55 15.98
N TRP A 676 0.80 -3.36 15.23
CA TRP A 676 -0.43 -4.03 15.68
C TRP A 676 -0.31 -4.75 17.03
N PHE A 677 0.72 -5.60 17.14
CA PHE A 677 0.96 -6.46 18.30
C PHE A 677 1.28 -5.67 19.57
N ASN A 678 2.03 -4.57 19.42
CA ASN A 678 2.57 -3.81 20.54
C ASN A 678 1.70 -2.60 20.95
N SER A 679 0.69 -2.23 20.16
CA SER A 679 -0.06 -0.98 20.38
C SER A 679 -1.56 -1.08 20.11
N GLN A 680 -2.35 -0.82 21.16
CA GLN A 680 -3.81 -0.69 21.06
C GLN A 680 -4.21 0.52 20.21
N SER A 681 -3.48 1.64 20.28
CA SER A 681 -3.77 2.82 19.45
C SER A 681 -3.46 2.56 17.98
N MET A 682 -2.47 1.73 17.65
CA MET A 682 -2.21 1.29 16.28
C MET A 682 -3.38 0.45 15.74
N ARG A 683 -3.88 -0.52 16.52
CA ARG A 683 -5.05 -1.33 16.14
C ARG A 683 -6.28 -0.46 15.87
N SER A 684 -6.54 0.53 16.74
CA SER A 684 -7.63 1.50 16.55
C SER A 684 -7.41 2.41 15.33
N ALA A 685 -6.20 2.88 15.08
CA ALA A 685 -5.87 3.71 13.91
C ALA A 685 -6.06 2.94 12.59
N ILE A 686 -5.59 1.68 12.53
CA ILE A 686 -5.77 0.81 11.37
C ILE A 686 -7.27 0.58 11.10
N ALA A 687 -8.08 0.29 12.14
CA ALA A 687 -9.52 0.11 11.98
C ALA A 687 -10.22 1.39 11.47
N SER A 688 -9.92 2.55 12.05
CA SER A 688 -10.45 3.84 11.56
C SER A 688 -10.05 4.14 10.11
N TRP A 689 -8.81 3.82 9.72
CA TRP A 689 -8.35 3.98 8.35
C TRP A 689 -9.09 3.06 7.38
N HIS A 690 -9.35 1.80 7.77
CA HIS A 690 -10.14 0.86 6.96
C HIS A 690 -11.56 1.37 6.75
N GLN A 691 -12.19 1.94 7.79
CA GLN A 691 -13.51 2.57 7.67
C GLN A 691 -13.48 3.70 6.63
N VAL A 692 -12.53 4.65 6.75
CA VAL A 692 -12.42 5.77 5.81
C VAL A 692 -12.19 5.31 4.37
N MET A 693 -11.32 4.33 4.14
CA MET A 693 -11.01 3.87 2.78
C MET A 693 -12.11 3.00 2.18
N ALA A 694 -12.74 2.12 2.96
CA ALA A 694 -13.86 1.32 2.49
C ALA A 694 -15.07 2.20 2.14
N SER A 695 -15.49 3.12 3.03
CA SER A 695 -16.56 4.08 2.75
C SER A 695 -16.21 4.97 1.54
N TRP A 696 -14.96 5.40 1.38
CA TRP A 696 -14.53 6.17 0.21
C TRP A 696 -14.71 5.38 -1.09
N ILE A 697 -14.26 4.12 -1.14
CA ILE A 697 -14.48 3.24 -2.29
C ILE A 697 -15.98 3.10 -2.59
N LYS A 698 -16.84 2.88 -1.58
CA LYS A 698 -18.30 2.78 -1.79
C LYS A 698 -18.92 4.07 -2.34
N THR A 699 -18.37 5.25 -2.10
CA THR A 699 -18.83 6.51 -2.74
C THR A 699 -18.32 6.72 -4.16
N LEU A 700 -17.18 6.10 -4.49
CA LEU A 700 -16.38 6.33 -5.69
C LEU A 700 -16.65 5.29 -6.80
N ASP A 701 -16.96 4.06 -6.41
CA ASP A 701 -17.16 2.91 -7.27
C ASP A 701 -18.65 2.76 -7.65
N PRO A 702 -19.08 3.22 -8.84
CA PRO A 702 -20.49 3.14 -9.25
C PRO A 702 -20.94 1.68 -9.44
N PHE A 703 -20.01 0.73 -9.50
CA PHE A 703 -20.27 -0.69 -9.66
C PHE A 703 -20.33 -1.43 -8.31
N GLN A 704 -20.01 -0.78 -7.19
CA GLN A 704 -20.13 -1.33 -5.83
C GLN A 704 -19.44 -2.70 -5.66
N HIS A 705 -18.14 -2.80 -6.00
CA HIS A 705 -17.39 -4.04 -5.72
C HIS A 705 -17.33 -4.34 -4.22
N LEU A 706 -17.01 -5.59 -3.92
CA LEU A 706 -16.71 -6.01 -2.56
C LEU A 706 -15.41 -5.32 -2.09
N VAL A 707 -15.29 -5.06 -0.80
CA VAL A 707 -14.09 -4.50 -0.17
C VAL A 707 -13.69 -5.39 1.00
N THR A 708 -12.40 -5.63 1.13
CA THR A 708 -11.83 -6.52 2.16
C THR A 708 -10.44 -6.08 2.59
N THR A 709 -9.87 -6.77 3.57
CA THR A 709 -8.44 -6.81 3.91
C THR A 709 -8.13 -8.23 4.37
N SER A 710 -6.87 -8.64 4.38
CA SER A 710 -6.49 -9.97 4.88
C SER A 710 -5.67 -9.90 6.17
N SER A 711 -5.97 -10.81 7.10
CA SER A 711 -5.14 -11.17 8.24
C SER A 711 -5.77 -12.30 9.07
N ASP A 712 -4.97 -12.96 9.90
CA ASP A 712 -5.47 -13.60 11.13
C ASP A 712 -4.67 -13.14 12.35
N GLU A 713 -5.22 -12.18 13.10
CA GLU A 713 -4.71 -11.86 14.42
C GLU A 713 -5.81 -11.44 15.38
N SER A 714 -5.53 -11.60 16.68
CA SER A 714 -6.39 -11.05 17.72
C SER A 714 -6.56 -9.54 17.56
N GLY A 715 -7.81 -9.07 17.61
CA GLY A 715 -8.18 -7.66 17.46
C GLY A 715 -8.74 -7.24 16.09
N PHE A 716 -8.73 -8.11 15.07
CA PHE A 716 -9.31 -7.77 13.75
C PHE A 716 -10.85 -7.61 13.75
N GLN A 717 -11.52 -7.97 14.85
CA GLN A 717 -12.95 -7.76 15.09
C GLN A 717 -13.41 -6.33 14.71
N GLY A 718 -12.68 -5.29 15.13
CA GLY A 718 -13.04 -3.90 14.83
C GLY A 718 -12.91 -3.50 13.35
N ILE A 719 -12.34 -4.36 12.50
CA ILE A 719 -12.33 -4.22 11.03
C ILE A 719 -13.45 -5.08 10.43
N TRP A 720 -13.62 -6.32 10.90
CA TRP A 720 -14.68 -7.23 10.43
C TRP A 720 -16.10 -6.74 10.76
N GLU A 721 -16.27 -5.93 11.80
CA GLU A 721 -17.55 -5.28 12.15
C GLU A 721 -17.91 -4.08 11.26
N LEU A 722 -16.96 -3.54 10.47
CA LEU A 722 -17.22 -2.37 9.62
C LEU A 722 -18.26 -2.70 8.53
N PRO A 723 -19.26 -1.83 8.28
CA PRO A 723 -20.33 -2.13 7.33
C PRO A 723 -19.82 -2.23 5.89
N ASP A 724 -18.83 -1.42 5.51
CA ASP A 724 -18.29 -1.36 4.15
C ASP A 724 -17.19 -2.41 3.88
N ILE A 725 -16.91 -3.33 4.82
CA ILE A 725 -16.05 -4.50 4.61
C ILE A 725 -16.98 -5.70 4.36
N ASP A 726 -17.13 -6.12 3.11
CA ASP A 726 -18.19 -7.07 2.71
C ASP A 726 -17.87 -8.54 3.06
N LEU A 727 -16.60 -8.92 3.06
CA LEU A 727 -16.14 -10.28 3.38
C LEU A 727 -14.99 -10.26 4.38
N THR A 728 -14.88 -11.31 5.17
CA THR A 728 -13.75 -11.53 6.09
C THR A 728 -12.71 -12.44 5.44
N GLN A 729 -11.43 -12.25 5.73
CA GLN A 729 -10.37 -13.00 5.05
C GLN A 729 -9.18 -13.31 5.95
N ILE A 730 -8.84 -14.59 6.00
CA ILE A 730 -7.83 -15.15 6.90
C ILE A 730 -6.66 -15.74 6.15
N HIS A 731 -5.51 -15.59 6.78
CA HIS A 731 -4.31 -16.35 6.48
C HIS A 731 -4.13 -17.38 7.60
N ASP A 732 -3.59 -18.56 7.30
CA ASP A 732 -3.30 -19.55 8.35
C ASP A 732 -2.03 -20.36 8.11
N TYR A 733 -1.03 -20.07 8.95
CA TYR A 733 0.26 -20.75 9.01
C TYR A 733 0.55 -21.32 10.40
N SER A 734 -0.34 -21.11 11.38
CA SER A 734 -0.02 -21.29 12.80
C SER A 734 -0.40 -22.66 13.36
N ALA A 735 -1.49 -23.27 12.87
CA ALA A 735 -1.88 -24.61 13.31
C ALA A 735 -0.87 -25.70 12.89
N PRO A 736 -0.81 -26.82 13.64
CA PRO A 736 -0.08 -28.02 13.23
C PRO A 736 -0.53 -28.49 11.85
N ALA A 737 0.42 -28.86 11.00
CA ALA A 737 0.13 -29.26 9.62
C ALA A 737 -0.85 -30.45 9.48
N SER A 738 -0.89 -31.33 10.48
CA SER A 738 -1.81 -32.46 10.58
C SER A 738 -3.26 -32.06 10.90
N GLU A 739 -3.49 -30.85 11.40
CA GLU A 739 -4.78 -30.32 11.84
C GLU A 739 -5.23 -29.08 11.03
N ARG A 740 -4.50 -28.71 9.97
CA ARG A 740 -4.75 -27.52 9.13
C ARG A 740 -6.20 -27.41 8.64
N ASP A 741 -6.77 -28.52 8.18
CA ASP A 741 -8.15 -28.58 7.67
C ASP A 741 -9.20 -28.38 8.77
N ILE A 742 -8.95 -28.94 9.96
CA ILE A 742 -9.78 -28.76 11.16
C ILE A 742 -9.75 -27.29 11.60
N HIS A 743 -8.56 -26.71 11.66
CA HIS A 743 -8.38 -25.33 12.10
C HIS A 743 -9.01 -24.33 11.11
N LEU A 744 -8.78 -24.49 9.80
CA LEU A 744 -9.39 -23.66 8.77
C LEU A 744 -10.92 -23.73 8.81
N ASN A 745 -11.51 -24.94 8.87
CA ASN A 745 -12.97 -25.10 8.96
C ASN A 745 -13.55 -24.39 10.20
N ALA A 746 -12.92 -24.59 11.37
CA ALA A 746 -13.36 -23.98 12.62
C ALA A 746 -13.25 -22.44 12.58
N ARG A 747 -12.17 -21.89 12.02
CA ARG A 747 -11.95 -20.45 11.92
C ARG A 747 -12.89 -19.77 10.93
N ILE A 748 -13.14 -20.38 9.78
CA ILE A 748 -14.14 -19.88 8.81
C ILE A 748 -15.54 -19.86 9.43
N ARG A 749 -15.96 -20.96 10.07
CA ARG A 749 -17.25 -21.03 10.81
C ARG A 749 -17.34 -19.97 11.90
N SER A 750 -16.26 -19.73 12.63
CA SER A 750 -16.18 -18.72 13.69
C SER A 750 -16.42 -17.30 13.13
N LEU A 751 -15.75 -16.94 12.02
CA LEU A 751 -15.93 -15.63 11.38
C LEU A 751 -17.33 -15.45 10.80
N GLN A 752 -17.83 -16.44 10.06
CA GLN A 752 -19.19 -16.44 9.52
C GLN A 752 -20.22 -16.21 10.63
N THR A 753 -20.13 -16.97 11.72
CA THR A 753 -21.06 -16.87 12.87
C THR A 753 -20.90 -15.56 13.63
N SER A 754 -19.68 -15.01 13.75
CA SER A 754 -19.41 -13.79 14.51
C SER A 754 -19.82 -12.52 13.78
N PHE A 755 -19.70 -12.50 12.45
CA PHE A 755 -19.85 -11.27 11.64
C PHE A 755 -21.01 -11.30 10.63
N GLY A 756 -21.62 -12.47 10.38
CA GLY A 756 -22.74 -12.59 9.43
C GLY A 756 -22.33 -12.39 7.97
N LYS A 757 -21.05 -12.61 7.63
CA LYS A 757 -20.43 -12.29 6.34
C LYS A 757 -19.78 -13.53 5.70
N PRO A 758 -19.58 -13.54 4.37
CA PRO A 758 -18.68 -14.50 3.74
C PRO A 758 -17.29 -14.44 4.36
N ALA A 759 -16.59 -15.57 4.38
CA ALA A 759 -15.27 -15.69 4.95
C ALA A 759 -14.40 -16.55 4.02
N TYR A 760 -13.17 -16.12 3.72
CA TYR A 760 -12.22 -16.86 2.87
C TYR A 760 -10.92 -17.19 3.61
N ALA A 761 -10.42 -18.42 3.45
CA ALA A 761 -9.03 -18.74 3.76
C ALA A 761 -8.17 -18.45 2.52
N ALA A 762 -7.95 -17.16 2.25
CA ALA A 762 -7.27 -16.71 1.04
C ALA A 762 -5.77 -17.01 1.04
N GLU A 763 -5.17 -17.35 2.19
CA GLU A 763 -3.84 -17.94 2.26
C GLU A 763 -3.76 -19.04 3.31
N PHE A 764 -3.07 -20.13 2.99
CA PHE A 764 -2.59 -21.12 3.96
C PHE A 764 -1.37 -21.89 3.42
N GLY A 765 -0.74 -22.65 4.32
CA GLY A 765 0.36 -23.58 4.04
C GLY A 765 0.69 -24.43 5.27
N ILE A 766 1.55 -25.44 5.15
CA ILE A 766 2.01 -26.24 6.29
C ILE A 766 3.15 -25.57 7.08
N GLY A 767 3.67 -24.42 6.64
CA GLY A 767 4.64 -23.61 7.37
C GLY A 767 4.90 -22.24 6.75
N ALA A 768 5.74 -21.43 7.40
CA ALA A 768 6.09 -20.07 6.96
C ALA A 768 7.19 -20.05 5.86
N ALA A 769 7.59 -18.85 5.40
CA ALA A 769 8.61 -18.68 4.38
C ALA A 769 9.90 -19.50 4.65
N GLY A 770 10.34 -20.28 3.66
CA GLY A 770 11.39 -21.29 3.79
C GLY A 770 10.89 -22.72 4.04
N ALA A 771 9.59 -22.91 4.27
CA ALA A 771 8.95 -24.22 4.47
C ALA A 771 9.14 -25.21 3.31
N GLU A 772 8.89 -26.48 3.65
CA GLU A 772 9.00 -27.63 2.77
C GLU A 772 8.17 -27.50 1.47
N GLU A 773 7.01 -26.84 1.50
CA GLU A 773 6.18 -26.55 0.31
C GLU A 773 6.95 -25.78 -0.77
N CYS A 774 7.62 -24.69 -0.41
CA CYS A 774 8.32 -23.81 -1.37
C CYS A 774 9.48 -24.49 -2.07
N ASN A 775 10.11 -25.40 -1.33
CA ASN A 775 11.32 -26.07 -1.77
C ASN A 775 11.06 -27.52 -2.18
N PHE A 776 9.78 -27.93 -2.26
CA PHE A 776 9.43 -29.32 -2.38
C PHE A 776 10.04 -29.94 -3.63
N ASN A 777 10.94 -30.90 -3.38
CA ASN A 777 11.57 -31.70 -4.41
C ASN A 777 11.45 -33.16 -3.98
N PRO A 778 10.57 -33.97 -4.61
CA PRO A 778 10.36 -35.37 -4.23
C PRO A 778 11.65 -36.21 -4.19
N GLY A 779 12.64 -35.87 -5.01
CA GLY A 779 13.93 -36.56 -5.09
C GLY A 779 14.99 -36.10 -4.09
N ALA A 780 14.75 -35.00 -3.37
CA ALA A 780 15.69 -34.40 -2.41
C ALA A 780 15.03 -34.04 -1.05
N PHE A 781 13.80 -34.49 -0.82
CA PHE A 781 13.05 -34.23 0.40
C PHE A 781 13.70 -34.93 1.62
N SER A 782 13.93 -34.19 2.69
CA SER A 782 14.66 -34.65 3.89
C SER A 782 13.77 -35.18 5.02
N GLY A 783 12.46 -34.97 4.96
CA GLY A 783 11.50 -35.55 5.91
C GLY A 783 11.23 -37.03 5.65
N THR A 784 10.24 -37.60 6.32
CA THR A 784 9.88 -39.01 6.19
C THR A 784 9.27 -39.34 4.82
N THR A 785 9.31 -40.62 4.42
CA THR A 785 8.60 -41.12 3.23
C THR A 785 7.11 -40.76 3.26
N ALA A 786 6.48 -40.82 4.44
CA ALA A 786 5.08 -40.49 4.64
C ALA A 786 4.78 -39.02 4.32
N GLU A 787 5.57 -38.09 4.87
CA GLU A 787 5.48 -36.66 4.62
C GLU A 787 5.74 -36.33 3.14
N ARG A 788 6.79 -36.93 2.54
CA ARG A 788 7.10 -36.80 1.11
C ARG A 788 5.91 -37.19 0.23
N ASP A 789 5.27 -38.32 0.54
CA ASP A 789 4.20 -38.86 -0.30
C ASP A 789 2.89 -38.06 -0.11
N HIS A 790 2.65 -37.50 1.08
CA HIS A 790 1.59 -36.52 1.29
C HIS A 790 1.82 -35.20 0.53
N MET A 791 3.07 -34.74 0.49
CA MET A 791 3.48 -33.57 -0.29
C MET A 791 3.39 -33.80 -1.79
N LEU A 792 3.73 -34.99 -2.27
CA LEU A 792 3.59 -35.37 -3.69
C LEU A 792 2.13 -35.48 -4.12
N GLN A 793 1.21 -35.78 -3.20
CA GLN A 793 -0.22 -35.90 -3.45
C GLN A 793 -1.03 -34.64 -3.09
N GLY A 794 -0.42 -33.54 -2.64
CA GLY A 794 -1.18 -32.35 -2.25
C GLY A 794 -2.17 -32.57 -1.10
N THR A 795 -1.92 -33.50 -0.17
CA THR A 795 -2.95 -33.91 0.81
C THR A 795 -3.41 -32.79 1.73
N HIS A 796 -2.52 -31.88 2.15
CA HIS A 796 -2.91 -30.72 2.97
C HIS A 796 -3.82 -29.76 2.19
N LEU A 797 -3.55 -29.57 0.90
CA LEU A 797 -4.33 -28.73 0.00
C LEU A 797 -5.71 -29.34 -0.22
N HIS A 798 -5.74 -30.61 -0.59
CA HIS A 798 -6.95 -31.40 -0.75
C HIS A 798 -7.85 -31.33 0.49
N ASN A 799 -7.31 -31.68 1.67
CA ASN A 799 -8.08 -31.67 2.92
C ASN A 799 -8.61 -30.26 3.24
N SER A 800 -7.82 -29.20 3.00
CA SER A 800 -8.23 -27.83 3.28
C SER A 800 -9.32 -27.31 2.33
N LEU A 801 -9.25 -27.68 1.04
CA LEU A 801 -10.29 -27.37 0.06
C LEU A 801 -11.62 -27.99 0.46
N TRP A 802 -11.64 -29.30 0.76
CA TRP A 802 -12.87 -30.00 1.14
C TRP A 802 -13.43 -29.54 2.49
N ALA A 803 -12.57 -29.30 3.48
CA ALA A 803 -12.99 -28.80 4.78
C ALA A 803 -13.61 -27.40 4.71
N THR A 804 -13.03 -26.48 3.92
CA THR A 804 -13.61 -25.13 3.72
C THR A 804 -14.83 -25.13 2.80
N ALA A 805 -14.90 -26.01 1.81
CA ALA A 805 -16.10 -26.16 0.97
C ALA A 805 -17.34 -26.60 1.78
N MET A 806 -17.17 -27.41 2.82
CA MET A 806 -18.23 -27.74 3.81
C MET A 806 -18.65 -26.57 4.73
N THR A 807 -18.22 -25.35 4.41
CA THR A 807 -18.62 -24.09 5.07
C THR A 807 -19.05 -23.03 4.06
N ASN A 808 -19.32 -23.39 2.81
CA ASN A 808 -19.62 -22.44 1.72
C ASN A 808 -18.47 -21.42 1.49
N SER A 809 -17.23 -21.88 1.63
CA SER A 809 -15.99 -21.09 1.58
C SER A 809 -14.92 -21.79 0.72
N MET A 810 -13.73 -21.18 0.65
CA MET A 810 -12.56 -21.66 -0.07
C MET A 810 -11.29 -21.63 0.79
N ALA A 811 -10.31 -22.43 0.38
CA ALA A 811 -8.93 -22.37 0.85
C ALA A 811 -7.97 -22.21 -0.34
N ALA A 812 -7.21 -21.11 -0.37
CA ALA A 812 -6.18 -20.85 -1.37
C ALA A 812 -4.79 -21.03 -0.74
N ILE A 813 -4.00 -21.96 -1.29
CA ILE A 813 -2.59 -22.07 -0.92
C ILE A 813 -1.85 -20.81 -1.40
N TRP A 814 -0.81 -20.39 -0.68
CA TRP A 814 0.05 -19.27 -1.08
C TRP A 814 1.29 -19.69 -1.88
N TRP A 815 1.62 -20.98 -1.92
CA TRP A 815 2.86 -21.46 -2.56
C TRP A 815 2.70 -21.78 -4.07
N TRP A 816 2.02 -20.95 -4.87
CA TRP A 816 1.53 -21.34 -6.21
C TRP A 816 2.59 -21.85 -7.21
N GLY A 817 3.51 -21.01 -7.72
CA GLY A 817 4.50 -21.46 -8.73
C GLY A 817 5.54 -22.40 -8.13
N CYS A 818 5.87 -22.22 -6.84
CA CYS A 818 6.79 -23.06 -6.08
C CYS A 818 6.24 -24.44 -5.66
N TYR A 819 4.92 -24.67 -5.74
CA TYR A 819 4.31 -25.94 -5.33
C TYR A 819 3.21 -26.46 -6.26
N LEU A 820 2.23 -25.63 -6.67
CA LEU A 820 1.12 -26.08 -7.51
C LEU A 820 1.53 -26.35 -8.97
N GLU A 821 2.47 -25.58 -9.51
CA GLU A 821 2.88 -25.69 -10.91
C GLU A 821 3.97 -26.74 -11.14
N PRO A 822 4.09 -27.31 -12.37
CA PRO A 822 5.19 -28.19 -12.74
C PRO A 822 6.53 -27.46 -12.69
N ASP A 823 7.57 -28.17 -12.27
CA ASP A 823 8.97 -27.72 -12.26
C ASP A 823 9.89 -28.93 -12.35
N ALA A 824 10.39 -29.18 -13.55
CA ALA A 824 11.30 -30.29 -13.82
C ALA A 824 12.61 -30.19 -13.01
N SER A 825 13.07 -28.98 -12.65
CA SER A 825 14.30 -28.78 -11.87
C SER A 825 14.16 -29.24 -10.41
N ARG A 826 12.92 -29.25 -9.90
CA ARG A 826 12.54 -29.77 -8.58
C ARG A 826 11.92 -31.17 -8.64
N ASN A 827 12.01 -31.88 -9.77
CA ASN A 827 11.33 -33.17 -9.99
C ASN A 827 9.78 -33.11 -9.86
N ARG A 828 9.16 -31.93 -9.98
CA ARG A 828 7.71 -31.72 -9.97
C ARG A 828 7.14 -31.89 -11.38
N ASN A 829 6.98 -33.14 -11.83
CA ASN A 829 6.58 -33.48 -13.20
C ASN A 829 5.18 -34.10 -13.29
N ALA A 830 4.58 -34.04 -14.48
CA ALA A 830 3.38 -34.81 -14.82
C ALA A 830 3.60 -36.32 -14.61
N PRO A 831 2.56 -37.10 -14.22
CA PRO A 831 1.16 -36.68 -14.05
C PRO A 831 0.83 -36.04 -12.69
N ASN A 832 1.80 -35.93 -11.77
CA ASN A 832 1.55 -35.49 -10.39
C ASN A 832 1.40 -33.96 -10.23
N PHE A 833 1.79 -33.19 -11.24
CA PHE A 833 1.66 -31.73 -11.28
C PHE A 833 1.05 -31.29 -12.63
N PRO A 834 0.25 -30.22 -12.68
CA PRO A 834 -0.09 -29.33 -11.56
C PRO A 834 -1.11 -29.92 -10.58
N LEU A 835 -0.97 -29.58 -9.29
CA LEU A 835 -1.81 -30.12 -8.22
C LEU A 835 -3.26 -29.63 -8.28
N HIS A 836 -3.52 -28.39 -8.72
CA HIS A 836 -4.90 -27.91 -8.93
C HIS A 836 -5.65 -28.73 -9.99
N GLY A 837 -4.93 -29.23 -11.02
CA GLY A 837 -5.49 -30.13 -12.03
C GLY A 837 -5.99 -31.47 -11.46
N ILE A 838 -5.53 -31.85 -10.26
CA ILE A 838 -5.96 -33.05 -9.55
C ILE A 838 -7.11 -32.73 -8.57
N HIS A 839 -7.02 -31.62 -7.83
CA HIS A 839 -7.91 -31.36 -6.68
C HIS A 839 -9.11 -30.46 -6.95
N TYR A 840 -9.08 -29.60 -7.97
CA TYR A 840 -10.20 -28.69 -8.26
C TYR A 840 -11.37 -29.36 -9.03
N PRO A 841 -11.14 -30.25 -10.02
CA PRO A 841 -12.25 -30.90 -10.72
C PRO A 841 -13.19 -31.70 -9.79
N PRO A 842 -12.72 -32.49 -8.80
CA PRO A 842 -13.60 -33.21 -7.89
C PRO A 842 -14.49 -32.30 -7.02
N ILE A 843 -13.97 -31.17 -6.53
CA ILE A 843 -14.78 -30.16 -5.80
C ILE A 843 -15.89 -29.66 -6.71
N LYS A 844 -15.56 -29.23 -7.93
CA LYS A 844 -16.54 -28.74 -8.90
C LYS A 844 -17.63 -29.78 -9.18
N THR A 845 -17.25 -31.02 -9.49
CA THR A 845 -18.20 -32.12 -9.72
C THR A 845 -19.07 -32.39 -8.50
N PHE A 846 -18.52 -32.31 -7.27
CA PHE A 846 -19.30 -32.57 -6.05
C PHE A 846 -20.31 -31.48 -5.70
N PHE A 847 -20.08 -30.23 -6.09
CA PHE A 847 -21.05 -29.15 -5.89
C PHE A 847 -21.94 -28.87 -7.12
N GLU A 848 -21.67 -29.50 -8.26
CA GLU A 848 -22.53 -29.40 -9.44
C GLU A 848 -23.93 -29.94 -9.17
N GLY A 849 -24.92 -29.04 -9.32
CA GLY A 849 -26.34 -29.33 -9.10
C GLY A 849 -26.78 -29.46 -7.65
N GLU A 850 -26.01 -28.95 -6.68
CA GLU A 850 -26.43 -28.87 -5.27
C GLU A 850 -27.02 -27.50 -4.93
N ALA A 851 -28.00 -27.47 -4.01
CA ALA A 851 -28.45 -26.25 -3.34
C ALA A 851 -27.42 -25.82 -2.30
N ILE A 852 -26.40 -25.08 -2.74
CA ILE A 852 -25.45 -24.46 -1.81
C ILE A 852 -26.04 -23.20 -1.18
N GLU A 853 -26.94 -22.55 -1.91
CA GLU A 853 -27.70 -21.34 -1.59
C GLU A 853 -28.85 -21.55 -0.59
N ASP A 854 -29.31 -22.78 -0.35
CA ASP A 854 -30.37 -23.08 0.63
C ASP A 854 -29.94 -22.62 2.03
N PRO A 855 -30.60 -21.59 2.61
CA PRO A 855 -30.21 -21.01 3.89
C PRO A 855 -30.55 -21.89 5.09
N GLU A 856 -31.30 -22.99 4.91
CA GLU A 856 -31.46 -24.01 5.94
C GLU A 856 -30.20 -24.88 6.12
N PHE A 857 -29.23 -24.88 5.20
CA PHE A 857 -27.99 -25.68 5.36
C PHE A 857 -27.08 -25.14 6.47
N LEU A 858 -27.36 -25.59 7.69
CA LEU A 858 -26.59 -25.22 8.87
C LEU A 858 -25.40 -26.17 9.11
N PRO A 859 -24.28 -25.67 9.67
CA PRO A 859 -23.14 -26.50 10.06
C PRO A 859 -23.52 -27.68 10.96
N LEU A 860 -23.13 -28.89 10.56
CA LEU A 860 -23.34 -30.09 11.37
C LEU A 860 -22.30 -30.22 12.48
N SER A 861 -22.78 -30.64 13.66
CA SER A 861 -21.98 -31.22 14.73
C SER A 861 -22.17 -32.73 14.71
N LEU A 862 -21.14 -33.48 14.31
CA LEU A 862 -21.21 -34.93 14.10
C LEU A 862 -20.46 -35.68 15.21
N SER A 863 -21.14 -36.64 15.83
CA SER A 863 -20.46 -37.64 16.67
C SER A 863 -19.90 -38.73 15.75
N VAL A 864 -18.58 -38.80 15.64
CA VAL A 864 -17.89 -39.76 14.76
C VAL A 864 -16.82 -40.56 15.52
N PRO A 865 -16.46 -41.77 15.05
CA PRO A 865 -15.35 -42.53 15.62
C PRO A 865 -14.03 -41.73 15.61
N SER A 866 -13.19 -41.92 16.63
CA SER A 866 -11.92 -41.20 16.77
C SER A 866 -10.86 -41.49 15.68
N THR A 867 -11.14 -42.46 14.81
CA THR A 867 -10.36 -42.81 13.61
C THR A 867 -10.67 -41.92 12.41
N ILE A 868 -11.74 -41.12 12.43
CA ILE A 868 -12.10 -40.23 11.32
C ILE A 868 -12.26 -38.77 11.77
N ILE A 869 -12.16 -37.87 10.79
CA ILE A 869 -12.57 -36.47 10.89
C ILE A 869 -13.76 -36.28 9.93
N ALA A 870 -14.75 -35.47 10.31
CA ALA A 870 -15.95 -35.26 9.52
C ALA A 870 -16.41 -33.80 9.58
N PHE A 871 -16.71 -33.23 8.41
CA PHE A 871 -17.32 -31.91 8.26
C PHE A 871 -18.56 -32.02 7.38
N GLY A 872 -19.46 -31.06 7.51
CA GLY A 872 -20.66 -31.01 6.69
C GLY A 872 -21.67 -29.97 7.14
N ALA A 873 -22.75 -29.87 6.38
CA ALA A 873 -23.92 -29.05 6.64
C ALA A 873 -25.19 -29.80 6.22
N ALA A 874 -26.32 -29.48 6.85
CA ALA A 874 -27.64 -30.05 6.51
C ALA A 874 -28.76 -29.03 6.69
N SER A 875 -29.75 -29.11 5.80
CA SER A 875 -31.08 -28.56 6.00
C SER A 875 -32.01 -29.61 6.60
N SER A 876 -33.31 -29.30 6.70
CA SER A 876 -34.32 -30.28 7.14
C SER A 876 -34.51 -31.44 6.15
N GLN A 877 -34.09 -31.30 4.88
CA GLN A 877 -34.38 -32.23 3.78
C GLN A 877 -33.15 -32.79 3.04
N ALA A 878 -31.97 -32.25 3.28
CA ALA A 878 -30.75 -32.66 2.59
C ALA A 878 -29.51 -32.43 3.46
N ALA A 879 -28.42 -33.12 3.14
CA ALA A 879 -27.13 -32.94 3.80
C ALA A 879 -25.95 -33.17 2.85
N ARG A 880 -24.85 -32.48 3.11
CA ARG A 880 -23.56 -32.71 2.48
C ARG A 880 -22.50 -32.97 3.55
N LEU A 881 -21.73 -34.03 3.37
CA LEU A 881 -20.63 -34.43 4.26
C LEU A 881 -19.34 -34.62 3.47
N TRP A 882 -18.22 -34.36 4.13
CA TRP A 882 -16.92 -34.91 3.76
C TRP A 882 -16.29 -35.51 5.01
N VAL A 883 -15.84 -36.76 4.89
CA VAL A 883 -15.25 -37.55 5.98
C VAL A 883 -13.91 -38.10 5.54
N ARG A 884 -12.89 -38.03 6.39
CA ARG A 884 -11.54 -38.55 6.11
C ARG A 884 -11.01 -39.43 7.22
N ASP A 885 -10.09 -40.33 6.88
CA ASP A 885 -9.20 -40.95 7.85
C ASP A 885 -8.43 -39.85 8.59
N LYS A 886 -8.46 -39.91 9.92
CA LYS A 886 -7.72 -38.98 10.77
C LYS A 886 -6.22 -39.00 10.46
N LEU A 887 -5.69 -40.16 10.07
CA LEU A 887 -4.29 -40.37 9.70
C LEU A 887 -3.98 -40.05 8.22
N ASN A 888 -4.96 -39.74 7.37
CA ASN A 888 -4.71 -39.30 5.99
C ASN A 888 -4.47 -37.78 5.95
N THR A 889 -3.35 -37.34 6.51
CA THR A 889 -2.94 -35.94 6.57
C THR A 889 -1.42 -35.83 6.79
N PHE A 890 -0.81 -34.76 6.27
CA PHE A 890 0.61 -34.49 6.42
C PHE A 890 0.99 -34.38 7.91
N GLY A 891 2.18 -34.84 8.31
CA GLY A 891 2.64 -34.77 9.70
C GLY A 891 1.91 -35.71 10.68
N SER A 892 1.06 -36.63 10.19
CA SER A 892 0.43 -37.67 11.02
C SER A 892 1.38 -38.83 11.39
N GLY A 893 2.50 -38.96 10.69
CA GLY A 893 3.41 -40.11 10.75
C GLY A 893 2.96 -41.33 9.91
N ALA A 894 1.72 -41.35 9.42
CA ALA A 894 1.25 -42.31 8.41
C ALA A 894 1.42 -41.72 7.00
N GLY A 895 1.59 -42.58 5.99
CA GLY A 895 1.61 -42.13 4.59
C GLY A 895 0.20 -41.82 4.05
N PRO A 896 0.04 -41.50 2.76
CA PRO A 896 -1.26 -41.40 2.11
C PRO A 896 -2.05 -42.72 2.10
N GLY A 897 -3.37 -42.65 2.27
CA GLY A 897 -4.26 -43.82 2.40
C GLY A 897 -4.13 -44.86 1.29
N ASN A 898 -4.02 -44.42 0.03
CA ASN A 898 -3.87 -45.30 -1.13
C ASN A 898 -2.53 -46.06 -1.19
N LEU A 899 -1.54 -45.65 -0.39
CA LEU A 899 -0.24 -46.32 -0.25
C LEU A 899 -0.20 -47.22 1.00
N SER A 900 -1.30 -47.27 1.76
CA SER A 900 -1.50 -48.09 2.95
C SER A 900 -2.85 -48.83 2.88
N PRO A 901 -3.07 -49.74 1.90
CA PRO A 901 -4.36 -50.40 1.70
C PRO A 901 -4.84 -51.22 2.91
N GLU A 902 -3.93 -51.65 3.78
CA GLU A 902 -4.21 -52.28 5.08
C GLU A 902 -4.96 -51.35 6.06
N ARG A 903 -4.95 -50.03 5.84
CA ARG A 903 -5.69 -49.01 6.61
C ARG A 903 -7.06 -48.69 5.99
N THR A 904 -7.63 -49.58 5.17
CA THR A 904 -9.01 -49.40 4.66
C THR A 904 -10.00 -49.38 5.84
N LEU A 905 -10.52 -48.20 6.17
CA LEU A 905 -11.53 -48.01 7.21
C LEU A 905 -12.84 -48.63 6.74
N SER A 906 -13.41 -49.52 7.55
CA SER A 906 -14.59 -50.33 7.22
C SER A 906 -15.55 -50.40 8.42
N GLY A 907 -16.84 -50.53 8.16
CA GLY A 907 -17.86 -50.59 9.23
C GLY A 907 -18.05 -49.27 9.99
N VAL A 908 -17.68 -48.14 9.37
CA VAL A 908 -17.92 -46.80 9.92
C VAL A 908 -19.38 -46.42 9.68
N GLU A 909 -20.05 -45.94 10.71
CA GLU A 909 -21.38 -45.34 10.65
C GLU A 909 -21.29 -43.87 11.06
N VAL A 910 -22.00 -43.00 10.33
CA VAL A 910 -22.26 -41.61 10.76
C VAL A 910 -23.76 -41.41 10.95
N THR A 911 -24.14 -40.60 11.94
CA THR A 911 -25.55 -40.26 12.19
C THR A 911 -25.77 -38.77 11.92
N LEU A 912 -26.68 -38.47 11.00
CA LEU A 912 -27.15 -37.10 10.74
C LEU A 912 -28.31 -36.77 11.69
N PRO A 913 -28.17 -35.80 12.61
CA PRO A 913 -29.29 -35.29 13.38
C PRO A 913 -30.22 -34.44 12.51
N SER A 914 -31.46 -34.26 12.97
CA SER A 914 -32.39 -33.21 12.52
C SER A 914 -32.94 -33.27 11.08
N LEU A 915 -32.70 -34.33 10.31
CA LEU A 915 -33.46 -34.60 9.09
C LEU A 915 -34.92 -34.99 9.40
N LEU A 916 -35.87 -34.62 8.53
CA LEU A 916 -37.28 -35.01 8.62
C LEU A 916 -37.47 -36.52 8.47
N ASP A 917 -38.50 -37.07 9.12
CA ASP A 917 -38.91 -38.48 9.03
C ASP A 917 -39.36 -38.85 7.60
N ASP A 918 -38.44 -39.40 6.80
CA ASP A 918 -38.69 -39.85 5.43
C ASP A 918 -37.60 -40.82 4.93
N GLN A 919 -37.70 -41.28 3.68
CA GLN A 919 -36.64 -41.96 2.95
C GLN A 919 -35.67 -40.97 2.31
N TYR A 920 -34.39 -41.32 2.32
CA TYR A 920 -33.30 -40.54 1.75
C TYR A 920 -32.48 -41.40 0.80
N GLU A 921 -32.13 -40.83 -0.35
CA GLU A 921 -31.07 -41.30 -1.23
C GLU A 921 -29.74 -40.70 -0.77
N ILE A 922 -28.71 -41.54 -0.68
CA ILE A 922 -27.39 -41.19 -0.17
C ILE A 922 -26.37 -41.58 -1.23
N ASP A 923 -25.80 -40.58 -1.90
CA ASP A 923 -24.78 -40.75 -2.92
C ASP A 923 -23.38 -40.69 -2.30
N PHE A 924 -22.52 -41.64 -2.64
CA PHE A 924 -21.13 -41.67 -2.24
C PHE A 924 -20.22 -41.19 -3.36
N PHE A 925 -19.26 -40.32 -3.03
CA PHE A 925 -18.37 -39.67 -3.98
C PHE A 925 -16.92 -39.78 -3.54
N ASP A 926 -16.04 -40.12 -4.49
CA ASP A 926 -14.59 -40.19 -4.33
C ASP A 926 -13.95 -38.81 -4.52
N PRO A 927 -13.43 -38.17 -3.46
CA PRO A 927 -12.85 -36.82 -3.54
C PRO A 927 -11.60 -36.73 -4.41
N TRP A 928 -10.93 -37.86 -4.70
CA TRP A 928 -9.68 -37.91 -5.46
C TRP A 928 -9.87 -38.26 -6.92
N THR A 929 -10.78 -39.17 -7.23
CA THR A 929 -11.05 -39.55 -8.63
C THR A 929 -12.19 -38.73 -9.27
N GLY A 930 -12.98 -38.02 -8.47
CA GLY A 930 -14.08 -37.19 -8.95
C GLY A 930 -15.32 -37.98 -9.38
N ASN A 931 -15.43 -39.25 -8.96
CA ASN A 931 -16.49 -40.16 -9.39
C ASN A 931 -17.45 -40.51 -8.24
N PHE A 932 -18.73 -40.68 -8.57
CA PHE A 932 -19.68 -41.33 -7.67
C PHE A 932 -19.41 -42.83 -7.62
N GLN A 933 -19.33 -43.39 -6.40
CA GLN A 933 -19.04 -44.80 -6.12
C GLN A 933 -20.31 -45.65 -5.92
N GLY A 934 -21.50 -45.04 -6.06
CA GLY A 934 -22.80 -45.66 -5.90
C GLY A 934 -23.66 -44.96 -4.85
N SER A 935 -24.90 -45.43 -4.70
CA SER A 935 -25.90 -44.82 -3.83
C SER A 935 -26.59 -45.87 -2.97
N GLN A 936 -27.08 -45.48 -1.80
CA GLN A 936 -27.94 -46.30 -0.94
C GLN A 936 -29.22 -45.56 -0.54
N SER A 937 -30.22 -46.29 -0.07
CA SER A 937 -31.43 -45.72 0.53
C SER A 937 -31.50 -46.04 2.01
N ALA A 938 -31.82 -45.04 2.84
CA ALA A 938 -32.06 -45.23 4.27
C ALA A 938 -33.16 -44.29 4.78
N SER A 939 -33.79 -44.66 5.89
CA SER A 939 -34.88 -43.90 6.50
C SER A 939 -34.36 -43.08 7.68
N ALA A 940 -34.76 -41.82 7.77
CA ALA A 940 -34.62 -41.03 9.00
C ALA A 940 -35.81 -41.29 9.93
N SER A 941 -35.65 -41.08 11.24
CA SER A 941 -36.74 -41.19 12.22
C SER A 941 -36.57 -40.23 13.39
N ALA A 942 -37.69 -39.73 13.92
CA ALA A 942 -37.72 -38.68 14.93
C ALA A 942 -36.90 -39.06 16.18
N GLY A 943 -35.95 -38.20 16.53
CA GLY A 943 -35.04 -38.41 17.67
C GLY A 943 -33.94 -39.45 17.46
N GLN A 944 -33.92 -40.15 16.33
CA GLN A 944 -32.82 -41.07 15.95
C GLN A 944 -31.96 -40.55 14.79
N GLY A 945 -32.51 -39.64 13.96
CA GLY A 945 -31.82 -39.10 12.79
C GLY A 945 -31.71 -40.10 11.64
N LEU A 946 -30.84 -39.81 10.68
CA LEU A 946 -30.50 -40.72 9.58
C LEU A 946 -29.14 -41.38 9.87
N ARG A 947 -29.12 -42.72 9.97
CA ARG A 947 -27.87 -43.49 10.08
C ARG A 947 -27.37 -43.85 8.70
N ILE A 948 -26.08 -43.62 8.47
CA ILE A 948 -25.42 -43.85 7.19
C ILE A 948 -24.23 -44.77 7.45
N ALA A 949 -24.36 -46.04 7.05
CA ALA A 949 -23.21 -46.93 6.93
C ALA A 949 -22.36 -46.47 5.73
N LEU A 950 -21.05 -46.30 5.94
CA LEU A 950 -20.13 -45.86 4.90
C LEU A 950 -19.52 -47.07 4.16
N PRO A 951 -19.32 -46.98 2.82
CA PRO A 951 -18.47 -47.92 2.11
C PRO A 951 -17.04 -47.87 2.65
N GLY A 952 -16.28 -48.94 2.47
CA GLY A 952 -14.89 -48.99 2.93
C GLY A 952 -14.01 -48.01 2.15
N PHE A 953 -13.25 -47.16 2.85
CA PHE A 953 -12.43 -46.11 2.23
C PHE A 953 -11.03 -46.02 2.84
N GLN A 954 -10.07 -45.48 2.08
CA GLN A 954 -8.65 -45.44 2.47
C GLN A 954 -8.13 -44.04 2.79
N ARG A 955 -8.65 -43.01 2.11
CA ARG A 955 -8.30 -41.60 2.35
C ARG A 955 -9.49 -40.89 2.99
N ASP A 956 -10.56 -40.78 2.22
CA ASP A 956 -11.72 -39.96 2.51
C ASP A 956 -12.88 -40.28 1.56
N LEU A 957 -14.04 -39.69 1.83
CA LEU A 957 -15.29 -39.89 1.14
C LEU A 957 -16.15 -38.63 1.27
N ALA A 958 -16.76 -38.17 0.18
CA ALA A 958 -17.80 -37.17 0.23
C ALA A 958 -19.18 -37.82 0.03
N ILE A 959 -20.22 -37.22 0.62
CA ILE A 959 -21.55 -37.81 0.72
C ILE A 959 -22.59 -36.73 0.43
N ARG A 960 -23.47 -36.96 -0.55
CA ARG A 960 -24.69 -36.17 -0.73
C ARG A 960 -25.87 -36.97 -0.18
N VAL A 961 -26.80 -36.31 0.50
CA VAL A 961 -27.99 -36.91 1.09
C VAL A 961 -29.19 -36.09 0.65
N ARG A 962 -30.17 -36.72 -0.02
CA ARG A 962 -31.38 -36.06 -0.53
C ARG A 962 -32.63 -36.85 -0.15
N ARG A 963 -33.66 -36.15 0.31
CA ARG A 963 -34.98 -36.73 0.55
C ARG A 963 -35.58 -37.27 -0.76
N GLN A 964 -36.12 -38.48 -0.72
CA GLN A 964 -36.75 -39.11 -1.89
C GLN A 964 -38.12 -38.48 -2.22
N ASN A 965 -38.55 -38.60 -3.48
CA ASN A 965 -39.85 -38.14 -3.99
C ASN A 965 -40.13 -36.62 -3.94
N VAL A 966 -39.14 -35.78 -3.61
CA VAL A 966 -39.17 -34.34 -3.90
C VAL A 966 -38.85 -34.15 -5.39
N SER A 967 -39.61 -33.31 -6.12
CA SER A 967 -39.35 -33.17 -7.56
C SER A 967 -38.05 -32.40 -7.81
N VAL A 968 -37.36 -32.71 -8.91
CA VAL A 968 -36.11 -32.01 -9.28
C VAL A 968 -36.34 -30.53 -9.60
N THR A 969 -37.61 -30.13 -9.84
CA THR A 969 -38.03 -28.74 -9.93
C THR A 969 -38.26 -28.07 -8.59
N ASP A 970 -38.69 -28.80 -7.55
CA ASP A 970 -38.90 -28.23 -6.21
C ASP A 970 -37.57 -27.87 -5.53
N TRP A 971 -36.47 -28.62 -5.75
CA TRP A 971 -35.19 -28.31 -5.08
C TRP A 971 -34.63 -26.93 -5.45
N ARG A 972 -34.91 -26.42 -6.65
CA ARG A 972 -34.45 -25.10 -7.13
C ARG A 972 -35.42 -23.94 -6.83
N LEU A 973 -36.50 -24.20 -6.10
CA LEU A 973 -37.58 -23.24 -5.83
C LEU A 973 -37.70 -22.88 -4.34
N TYR A 974 -36.81 -23.42 -3.50
CA TYR A 974 -36.59 -23.04 -2.10
C TYR A 974 -35.15 -22.51 -1.96
#